data_AF-A0A256XBN0-F1
#
_entry.id   AF-A0A256XBN0-F1
#
_cell.length_a   1.000
_cell.length_b   1.000
_cell.length_c   1.000
_cell.angle_alpha   90.00
_cell.angle_beta   90.00
_cell.angle_gamma   90.00
#
_symmetry.space_group_name_H-M   'P 1'
#
loop_
_entity.id
_entity.type
_entity.pdbx_description
1 polymer ?
#
loop_
_entity_poly.entity_id
_entity_poly.type
_entity_poly.pdbx_seq_one_letter_code
_entity_poly.pdbx_strand_id
1 'polypeptide(L)'
;MKEDVINSNLLYYQFVEKFQEYFYRNLITTAHITDAETLFKSIADADGTKQDISIPGYPLVKDNIKYILPSKIPDGDDGFRAVNLSEDLPIVVTRKVKVFSNGVGYFLIKKFKSAKLKSERKMTMRELVNKLCSMKHSNPKHQKLMTMLGLSSMLDRTNFRVCTNPGCVDAETEYLTPTGWKKINEYEDTDKVLQYNKETGYTNFVTPSKYIKYPCKEMYNFKTKFSNQMFSDDHTLLFRKDNGDLVDENTKDFVERHNKSKTGVATRKQLTTFKIAREGINLTEDEIRLMVAIIADGHYLKRVHNPNKVQLQFKKAVKVERLETLLIKMGIKYVKAIYKDGYTRFKFDAPLVAKDYSQFWECSEEQLEIICDEVFHWDGSGNQFFSSNKQSMDFIQYALTNCGFTANINTYYRESRDTVEYTLTKSTKDSFSMSNSQGNHKIELVNNPDGYKYSFTVPSSYLVLRRNDNIFITHNCGKDSIVEICGSLFGSATTIENPTVAKLEYLSYVSWLAVNEVVDIGKAEWRNIEQFLLSAGALKEKITKRSRANGNVGEFLDIGNLSISLFFNDIDTYKDAEDFFDNVAKGAVQDRFLPLRFYGRYEENFESAATVNVENTVKRNKGIYEDIIRTFAYYKQNLSNSLHYYKVKNNPFKGRHSLAFTRILKVVDAYSNTQEEFDAWVTTLIEANKEYYAFAREYPTLIEQLINKIGEKEAKAILKNKVRQLDTWADKKRLMNQYIIGKEWYGK
;
A
#
# COMPACT_ATOMS: atom_id res chain seq x y z
N MET A 1 22.81 -25.82 6.17
CA MET A 1 22.20 -24.50 5.89
C MET A 1 20.68 -24.60 5.73
N LYS A 2 19.94 -25.30 6.61
CA LYS A 2 18.54 -25.69 6.33
C LYS A 2 17.52 -25.50 7.47
N GLU A 3 17.85 -24.82 8.57
CA GLU A 3 16.85 -24.45 9.61
C GLU A 3 16.94 -22.96 10.01
N ASP A 4 18.13 -22.38 10.10
CA ASP A 4 18.30 -20.98 10.54
C ASP A 4 17.73 -19.93 9.57
N VAL A 5 17.75 -20.20 8.25
CA VAL A 5 17.21 -19.29 7.21
C VAL A 5 15.67 -19.28 7.18
N ILE A 6 15.02 -20.30 7.75
CA ILE A 6 13.54 -20.41 7.77
C ILE A 6 12.96 -19.66 8.98
N ASN A 7 13.74 -19.45 10.04
CA ASN A 7 13.29 -18.79 11.27
C ASN A 7 13.33 -17.25 11.23
N SER A 8 14.16 -16.63 10.39
CA SER A 8 14.26 -15.15 10.28
C SER A 8 13.08 -14.51 9.54
N ASN A 9 12.46 -15.26 8.63
CA ASN A 9 11.52 -14.68 7.66
C ASN A 9 10.05 -14.84 8.04
N LEU A 10 9.72 -15.45 9.20
CA LEU A 10 8.34 -15.78 9.60
C LEU A 10 7.38 -14.58 9.62
N LEU A 11 7.91 -13.36 9.72
CA LEU A 11 7.10 -12.15 9.80
C LEU A 11 7.01 -11.38 8.48
N TYR A 12 7.48 -11.98 7.39
CA TYR A 12 7.24 -11.43 6.07
C TYR A 12 5.74 -11.39 5.84
N TYR A 13 5.29 -10.27 5.28
CA TYR A 13 3.87 -9.98 5.11
C TYR A 13 3.13 -11.13 4.41
N GLN A 14 3.70 -11.69 3.34
CA GLN A 14 3.16 -12.85 2.62
C GLN A 14 2.92 -14.11 3.50
N PHE A 15 3.79 -14.39 4.49
CA PHE A 15 3.60 -15.57 5.35
C PHE A 15 2.59 -15.29 6.46
N VAL A 16 2.57 -14.06 6.99
CA VAL A 16 1.63 -13.66 8.03
C VAL A 16 0.20 -13.57 7.46
N GLU A 17 0.03 -12.97 6.28
CA GLU A 17 -1.26 -12.96 5.57
C GLU A 17 -1.71 -14.37 5.21
N LYS A 18 -0.81 -15.20 4.67
CA LYS A 18 -1.16 -16.59 4.31
C LYS A 18 -1.49 -17.42 5.55
N PHE A 19 -0.78 -17.22 6.67
CA PHE A 19 -1.15 -17.81 7.96
C PHE A 19 -2.52 -17.32 8.40
N GLN A 20 -2.81 -16.03 8.27
CA GLN A 20 -4.12 -15.48 8.62
C GLN A 20 -5.23 -16.09 7.75
N GLU A 21 -5.02 -16.20 6.44
CA GLU A 21 -5.94 -16.90 5.53
C GLU A 21 -6.17 -18.32 6.05
N TYR A 22 -5.12 -19.12 6.28
CA TYR A 22 -5.25 -20.49 6.76
C TYR A 22 -5.93 -20.62 8.12
N PHE A 23 -5.55 -19.77 9.07
CA PHE A 23 -5.96 -19.85 10.45
C PHE A 23 -7.39 -19.33 10.64
N TYR A 24 -7.75 -18.23 9.95
CA TYR A 24 -9.05 -17.57 10.07
C TYR A 24 -10.04 -17.94 8.96
N ARG A 25 -9.67 -18.75 7.94
CA ARG A 25 -10.55 -19.17 6.83
C ARG A 25 -11.91 -19.68 7.28
N ASN A 26 -11.97 -20.39 8.40
CA ASN A 26 -13.20 -21.00 8.91
C ASN A 26 -13.78 -20.28 10.13
N LEU A 27 -13.20 -19.15 10.52
CA LEU A 27 -13.55 -18.41 11.73
C LEU A 27 -14.46 -17.22 11.42
N ILE A 28 -15.52 -17.05 12.21
CA ILE A 28 -16.23 -15.77 12.29
C ILE A 28 -15.55 -14.97 13.40
N THR A 29 -15.03 -13.81 13.03
CA THR A 29 -14.37 -12.81 13.88
C THR A 29 -15.23 -11.53 13.99
N THR A 30 -14.85 -10.61 14.87
CA THR A 30 -15.50 -9.28 15.00
C THR A 30 -15.45 -8.45 13.72
N ALA A 31 -14.44 -8.66 12.86
CA ALA A 31 -14.30 -7.96 11.58
C ALA A 31 -15.45 -8.25 10.59
N HIS A 32 -16.20 -9.33 10.80
CA HIS A 32 -17.34 -9.66 9.96
C HIS A 32 -18.62 -8.94 10.38
N ILE A 33 -18.65 -8.26 11.53
CA ILE A 33 -19.83 -7.54 12.02
C ILE A 33 -20.06 -6.32 11.13
N THR A 34 -21.24 -6.24 10.51
CA THR A 34 -21.55 -5.16 9.57
C THR A 34 -22.35 -4.02 10.19
N ASP A 35 -22.99 -4.25 11.35
CA ASP A 35 -23.81 -3.27 12.03
C ASP A 35 -23.92 -3.57 13.53
N ALA A 36 -24.49 -2.64 14.29
CA ALA A 36 -24.85 -2.83 15.68
C ALA A 36 -25.88 -3.96 15.87
N GLU A 37 -26.14 -4.33 17.14
CA GLU A 37 -27.18 -5.30 17.47
C GLU A 37 -28.51 -4.88 16.85
N THR A 38 -29.11 -5.79 16.07
CA THR A 38 -30.30 -5.55 15.28
C THR A 38 -31.39 -6.53 15.67
N LEU A 39 -32.63 -6.05 15.74
CA LEU A 39 -33.80 -6.91 15.93
C LEU A 39 -34.31 -7.42 14.57
N PHE A 40 -34.04 -8.68 14.25
CA PHE A 40 -34.52 -9.32 13.03
C PHE A 40 -35.97 -9.76 13.21
N LYS A 41 -36.90 -9.09 12.52
CA LYS A 41 -38.35 -9.35 12.58
C LYS A 41 -38.79 -10.32 11.49
N SER A 42 -39.91 -11.01 11.72
CA SER A 42 -40.60 -11.86 10.72
C SER A 42 -39.67 -12.86 10.05
N ILE A 43 -39.01 -13.69 10.86
CA ILE A 43 -38.05 -14.68 10.37
C ILE A 43 -38.80 -15.85 9.72
N ALA A 44 -38.56 -16.08 8.43
CA ALA A 44 -39.03 -17.28 7.75
C ALA A 44 -37.92 -18.34 7.68
N ASP A 45 -38.27 -19.61 7.79
CA ASP A 45 -37.35 -20.72 7.55
C ASP A 45 -37.08 -20.94 6.04
N ALA A 46 -36.22 -21.91 5.72
CA ALA A 46 -35.77 -22.17 4.35
C ALA A 46 -36.92 -22.53 3.39
N ASP A 47 -38.03 -23.05 3.93
CA ASP A 47 -39.22 -23.47 3.19
C ASP A 47 -40.25 -22.34 3.03
N GLY A 48 -39.93 -21.13 3.53
CA GLY A 48 -40.80 -19.96 3.41
C GLY A 48 -41.92 -19.90 4.46
N THR A 49 -41.90 -20.79 5.46
CA THR A 49 -42.87 -20.77 6.55
C THR A 49 -42.51 -19.62 7.48
N LYS A 50 -43.40 -18.62 7.57
CA LYS A 50 -43.21 -17.48 8.46
C LYS A 50 -43.33 -17.95 9.90
N GLN A 51 -42.26 -17.76 10.67
CA GLN A 51 -42.33 -17.83 12.12
C GLN A 51 -42.40 -16.38 12.62
N ASP A 52 -43.44 -16.04 13.39
CA ASP A 52 -43.57 -14.71 14.03
C ASP A 52 -42.62 -14.60 15.24
N ILE A 53 -41.36 -14.91 15.00
CA ILE A 53 -40.28 -14.89 15.97
C ILE A 53 -39.35 -13.74 15.60
N SER A 54 -39.11 -12.85 16.58
CA SER A 54 -38.11 -11.81 16.46
C SER A 54 -36.84 -12.25 17.18
N ILE A 55 -35.70 -12.18 16.50
CA ILE A 55 -34.40 -12.57 17.08
C ILE A 55 -33.51 -11.32 17.15
N PRO A 56 -33.13 -10.87 18.35
CA PRO A 56 -32.07 -9.88 18.48
C PRO A 56 -30.72 -10.55 18.20
N GLY A 57 -29.86 -9.88 17.44
CA GLY A 57 -28.54 -10.42 17.09
C GLY A 57 -27.68 -9.48 16.26
N TYR A 58 -26.44 -9.89 16.02
CA TYR A 58 -25.45 -9.12 15.26
C TYR A 58 -25.41 -9.60 13.81
N PRO A 59 -25.62 -8.71 12.81
CA PRO A 59 -25.43 -9.04 11.41
C PRO A 59 -23.95 -9.22 11.10
N LEU A 60 -23.64 -10.29 10.38
CA LEU A 60 -22.27 -10.63 9.99
C LEU A 60 -22.20 -10.91 8.48
N VAL A 61 -21.12 -10.53 7.82
CA VAL A 61 -20.83 -10.90 6.43
C VAL A 61 -19.46 -11.51 6.32
N LYS A 62 -19.39 -12.72 5.78
CA LYS A 62 -18.14 -13.42 5.49
C LYS A 62 -18.24 -14.12 4.14
N ASP A 63 -17.28 -13.90 3.24
CA ASP A 63 -17.25 -14.52 1.91
C ASP A 63 -18.55 -14.30 1.12
N ASN A 64 -19.12 -13.09 1.20
CA ASN A 64 -20.44 -12.71 0.66
C ASN A 64 -21.64 -13.50 1.24
N ILE A 65 -21.44 -14.25 2.32
CA ILE A 65 -22.49 -14.97 3.04
C ILE A 65 -22.90 -14.16 4.27
N LYS A 66 -24.20 -13.90 4.39
CA LYS A 66 -24.80 -13.18 5.54
C LYS A 66 -25.10 -14.16 6.68
N TYR A 67 -24.70 -13.82 7.89
CA TYR A 67 -25.01 -14.57 9.11
C TYR A 67 -25.72 -13.70 10.14
N ILE A 68 -26.43 -14.34 11.06
CA ILE A 68 -26.96 -13.73 12.29
C ILE A 68 -26.33 -14.45 13.47
N LEU A 69 -25.59 -13.71 14.31
CA LEU A 69 -25.17 -14.18 15.62
C LEU A 69 -26.21 -13.72 16.67
N PRO A 70 -27.03 -14.61 17.25
CA PRO A 70 -28.03 -14.23 18.24
C PRO A 70 -27.38 -13.52 19.43
N SER A 71 -28.01 -12.48 19.97
CA SER A 71 -27.47 -11.80 21.16
C SER A 71 -27.67 -12.60 22.44
N LYS A 72 -28.51 -13.64 22.40
CA LYS A 72 -28.66 -14.64 23.46
C LYS A 72 -28.38 -16.04 22.92
N ILE A 73 -27.52 -16.78 23.61
CA ILE A 73 -27.14 -18.15 23.26
C ILE A 73 -27.44 -19.10 24.42
N PRO A 74 -27.74 -20.39 24.13
CA PRO A 74 -27.98 -21.38 25.18
C PRO A 74 -26.79 -21.52 26.14
N ASP A 75 -27.07 -21.64 27.43
CA ASP A 75 -26.09 -21.83 28.51
C ASP A 75 -26.64 -22.86 29.52
N GLY A 76 -26.10 -24.08 29.48
CA GLY A 76 -26.64 -25.22 30.25
C GLY A 76 -27.95 -25.78 29.69
N ASP A 77 -28.64 -26.60 30.49
CA ASP A 77 -29.81 -27.37 30.04
C ASP A 77 -31.08 -26.50 29.87
N ASP A 78 -31.22 -25.38 30.59
CA ASP A 78 -32.43 -24.52 30.53
C ASP A 78 -32.14 -22.99 30.53
N GLY A 79 -30.88 -22.56 30.36
CA GLY A 79 -30.47 -21.16 30.44
C GLY A 79 -30.13 -20.50 29.10
N PHE A 80 -30.21 -19.17 29.05
CA PHE A 80 -29.61 -18.36 27.98
C PHE A 80 -28.69 -17.30 28.59
N ARG A 81 -27.50 -17.12 28.01
CA ARG A 81 -26.62 -15.99 28.33
C ARG A 81 -26.50 -15.01 27.19
N ALA A 82 -26.19 -13.76 27.50
CA ALA A 82 -25.85 -12.77 26.50
C ALA A 82 -24.53 -13.12 25.80
N VAL A 83 -24.44 -12.82 24.50
CA VAL A 83 -23.18 -12.90 23.75
C VAL A 83 -22.33 -11.70 24.11
N ASN A 84 -21.10 -11.96 24.56
CA ASN A 84 -20.08 -10.94 24.71
C ASN A 84 -19.15 -11.04 23.50
N LEU A 85 -19.28 -10.11 22.55
CA LEU A 85 -18.54 -10.16 21.28
C LEU A 85 -17.02 -10.27 21.46
N SER A 86 -16.47 -9.63 22.50
CA SER A 86 -15.04 -9.65 22.79
C SER A 86 -14.59 -10.98 23.42
N GLU A 87 -15.48 -11.65 24.16
CA GLU A 87 -15.19 -12.92 24.84
C GLU A 87 -15.53 -14.15 23.99
N ASP A 88 -16.57 -14.07 23.16
CA ASP A 88 -17.09 -15.20 22.40
C ASP A 88 -16.39 -15.37 21.05
N LEU A 89 -16.08 -14.28 20.34
CA LEU A 89 -15.38 -14.32 19.05
C LEU A 89 -13.85 -14.38 19.23
N PRO A 90 -13.11 -15.09 18.35
CA PRO A 90 -13.57 -15.77 17.14
C PRO A 90 -14.22 -17.13 17.39
N ILE A 91 -15.14 -17.52 16.50
CA ILE A 91 -15.89 -18.79 16.60
C ILE A 91 -15.80 -19.62 15.32
N VAL A 92 -15.86 -20.94 15.47
CA VAL A 92 -16.21 -21.88 14.39
C VAL A 92 -17.71 -22.14 14.48
N VAL A 93 -18.45 -21.84 13.41
CA VAL A 93 -19.88 -22.17 13.33
C VAL A 93 -20.03 -23.68 13.17
N THR A 94 -20.62 -24.35 14.17
CA THR A 94 -20.84 -25.80 14.15
C THR A 94 -22.25 -26.18 13.74
N ARG A 95 -23.22 -25.28 13.94
CA ARG A 95 -24.60 -25.44 13.44
C ARG A 95 -25.17 -24.10 13.04
N LYS A 96 -25.70 -24.02 11.82
CA LYS A 96 -26.43 -22.87 11.29
C LYS A 96 -27.69 -23.32 10.56
N VAL A 97 -28.68 -22.45 10.49
CA VAL A 97 -29.93 -22.70 9.75
C VAL A 97 -30.16 -21.51 8.82
N LYS A 98 -30.58 -21.78 7.58
CA LYS A 98 -30.92 -20.72 6.64
C LYS A 98 -32.27 -20.13 7.03
N VAL A 99 -32.33 -18.80 7.11
CA VAL A 99 -33.51 -18.04 7.46
C VAL A 99 -33.63 -16.81 6.56
N PHE A 100 -34.82 -16.24 6.44
CA PHE A 100 -35.07 -15.00 5.71
C PHE A 100 -35.66 -13.95 6.65
N SER A 101 -35.16 -12.72 6.58
CA SER A 101 -35.79 -11.55 7.23
C SER A 101 -35.86 -10.43 6.20
N ASN A 102 -37.05 -9.84 6.05
CA ASN A 102 -37.32 -8.77 5.08
C ASN A 102 -36.84 -9.10 3.64
N GLY A 103 -37.04 -10.35 3.21
CA GLY A 103 -36.62 -10.82 1.87
C GLY A 103 -35.12 -11.07 1.71
N VAL A 104 -34.30 -10.82 2.73
CA VAL A 104 -32.86 -11.08 2.72
C VAL A 104 -32.57 -12.42 3.41
N GLY A 105 -31.81 -13.28 2.74
CA GLY A 105 -31.37 -14.57 3.29
C GLY A 105 -30.17 -14.43 4.23
N TYR A 106 -30.25 -15.08 5.38
CA TYR A 106 -29.20 -15.16 6.40
C TYR A 106 -28.97 -16.61 6.82
N PHE A 107 -27.79 -16.91 7.35
CA PHE A 107 -27.54 -18.09 8.15
C PHE A 107 -27.57 -17.74 9.64
N LEU A 108 -28.63 -18.16 10.32
CA LEU A 108 -28.76 -18.03 11.77
C LEU A 108 -27.83 -19.03 12.46
N ILE A 109 -26.87 -18.52 13.22
CA ILE A 109 -25.93 -19.34 13.99
C ILE A 109 -26.66 -19.93 15.19
N LYS A 110 -26.80 -21.26 15.23
CA LYS A 110 -27.48 -21.99 16.31
C LYS A 110 -26.52 -22.57 17.33
N LYS A 111 -25.35 -23.02 16.90
CA LYS A 111 -24.26 -23.48 17.77
C LYS A 111 -22.92 -23.09 17.16
N PHE A 112 -21.97 -22.81 18.04
CA PHE A 112 -20.59 -22.54 17.68
C PHE A 112 -19.64 -23.07 18.75
N LYS A 113 -18.37 -23.16 18.39
CA LYS A 113 -17.27 -23.41 19.34
C LYS A 113 -16.34 -22.20 19.32
N SER A 114 -15.85 -21.81 20.49
CA SER A 114 -14.79 -20.79 20.53
C SER A 114 -13.57 -21.31 19.78
N ALA A 115 -13.02 -20.46 18.93
CA ALA A 115 -11.79 -20.68 18.20
C ALA A 115 -10.60 -19.95 18.85
N LYS A 116 -10.81 -19.39 20.05
CA LYS A 116 -9.73 -18.77 20.81
C LYS A 116 -8.67 -19.80 21.12
N LEU A 117 -7.44 -19.49 20.73
CA LEU A 117 -6.29 -20.25 21.18
C LEU A 117 -6.20 -20.16 22.70
N LYS A 118 -5.91 -21.28 23.34
CA LYS A 118 -5.72 -21.31 24.80
C LYS A 118 -4.58 -20.37 25.17
N SER A 119 -4.82 -19.54 26.17
CA SER A 119 -3.82 -18.70 26.83
C SER A 119 -2.76 -19.61 27.47
N GLU A 120 -1.59 -19.70 26.86
CA GLU A 120 -0.50 -20.60 27.28
C GLU A 120 0.84 -19.90 27.06
N ARG A 121 1.70 -19.89 28.08
CA ARG A 121 3.06 -19.34 27.97
C ARG A 121 3.95 -20.34 27.22
N LYS A 122 4.06 -20.20 25.90
CA LYS A 122 4.95 -21.02 25.07
C LYS A 122 6.36 -20.44 24.96
N MET A 123 6.50 -19.12 25.16
CA MET A 123 7.78 -18.43 25.17
C MET A 123 7.84 -17.30 26.19
N THR A 124 9.05 -16.89 26.55
CA THR A 124 9.34 -15.69 27.35
C THR A 124 8.99 -14.40 26.59
N MET A 125 8.83 -13.27 27.28
CA MET A 125 8.59 -11.99 26.61
C MET A 125 9.76 -11.60 25.72
N ARG A 126 11.00 -11.93 26.13
CA ARG A 126 12.20 -11.80 25.32
C ARG A 126 12.08 -12.52 23.98
N GLU A 127 11.73 -13.80 24.02
CA GLU A 127 11.58 -14.61 22.81
C GLU A 127 10.46 -14.08 21.92
N LEU A 128 9.33 -13.66 22.50
CA LEU A 128 8.23 -13.03 21.76
C LEU A 128 8.68 -11.76 21.02
N VAL A 129 9.32 -10.82 21.73
CA VAL A 129 9.82 -9.57 21.13
C VAL A 129 10.88 -9.86 20.08
N ASN A 130 11.82 -10.78 20.36
CA ASN A 130 12.86 -11.15 19.39
C ASN A 130 12.28 -11.81 18.14
N LYS A 131 11.22 -12.62 18.28
CA LYS A 131 10.50 -13.16 17.13
C LYS A 131 9.82 -12.05 16.34
N LEU A 132 9.11 -11.13 17.02
CA LEU A 132 8.47 -9.94 16.41
C LEU A 132 9.45 -8.97 15.74
N CYS A 133 10.75 -9.05 16.07
CA CYS A 133 11.84 -8.28 15.47
C CYS A 133 12.83 -9.16 14.70
N SER A 134 12.38 -10.29 14.16
CA SER A 134 13.29 -11.21 13.47
C SER A 134 13.90 -10.59 12.23
N MET A 135 13.23 -9.60 11.64
CA MET A 135 13.67 -8.95 10.41
C MET A 135 14.86 -8.02 10.63
N LYS A 136 15.96 -8.20 9.88
CA LYS A 136 17.15 -7.34 9.98
C LYS A 136 16.81 -5.86 9.73
N HIS A 137 17.39 -4.96 10.54
CA HIS A 137 17.13 -3.52 10.49
C HIS A 137 18.43 -2.73 10.74
N SER A 138 18.59 -1.57 10.09
CA SER A 138 19.78 -0.72 10.22
C SER A 138 19.88 -0.05 11.60
N ASN A 139 18.77 -0.01 12.33
CA ASN A 139 18.72 0.35 13.75
C ASN A 139 17.91 -0.70 14.55
N PRO A 140 18.51 -1.84 14.93
CA PRO A 140 17.80 -2.90 15.66
C PRO A 140 17.24 -2.46 17.02
N LYS A 141 17.86 -1.44 17.63
CA LYS A 141 17.38 -0.88 18.91
C LYS A 141 16.04 -0.17 18.73
N HIS A 142 15.93 0.72 17.74
CA HIS A 142 14.67 1.44 17.47
C HIS A 142 13.57 0.48 16.98
N GLN A 143 13.91 -0.51 16.17
CA GLN A 143 12.96 -1.54 15.76
C GLN A 143 12.41 -2.32 16.97
N LYS A 144 13.29 -2.84 17.85
CA LYS A 144 12.87 -3.55 19.07
C LYS A 144 12.05 -2.67 20.00
N LEU A 145 12.45 -1.41 20.17
CA LEU A 145 11.70 -0.47 20.99
C LEU A 145 10.31 -0.19 20.42
N MET A 146 10.19 -0.04 19.09
CA MET A 146 8.91 0.11 18.40
C MET A 146 8.01 -1.13 18.58
N THR A 147 8.58 -2.33 18.52
CA THR A 147 7.84 -3.58 18.83
C THR A 147 7.37 -3.62 20.28
N MET A 148 8.22 -3.25 21.25
CA MET A 148 7.83 -3.18 22.67
C MET A 148 6.73 -2.14 22.91
N LEU A 149 6.74 -1.01 22.18
CA LEU A 149 5.66 -0.01 22.21
C LEU A 149 4.35 -0.57 21.67
N GLY A 150 4.38 -1.27 20.53
CA GLY A 150 3.21 -1.94 19.97
C GLY A 150 2.61 -2.96 20.94
N LEU A 151 3.45 -3.83 21.53
CA LEU A 151 3.00 -4.77 22.55
C LEU A 151 2.44 -4.06 23.79
N SER A 152 3.09 -3.01 24.28
CA SER A 152 2.57 -2.25 25.43
C SER A 152 1.19 -1.64 25.15
N SER A 153 0.94 -1.23 23.91
CA SER A 153 -0.35 -0.70 23.48
C SER A 153 -1.45 -1.75 23.51
N MET A 154 -1.14 -2.98 23.12
CA MET A 154 -2.11 -4.06 23.11
C MET A 154 -2.26 -4.78 24.46
N LEU A 155 -1.25 -4.73 25.33
CA LEU A 155 -1.20 -5.47 26.61
C LEU A 155 -1.56 -4.61 27.83
N ASP A 156 -1.16 -3.34 27.85
CA ASP A 156 -1.28 -2.48 29.04
C ASP A 156 -1.76 -1.07 28.69
N ARG A 157 -2.45 -0.92 27.56
CA ARG A 157 -3.10 0.30 27.08
C ARG A 157 -2.20 1.55 27.13
N THR A 158 -1.28 1.64 26.18
CA THR A 158 -0.27 2.71 26.08
C THR A 158 -0.55 3.64 24.90
N ASN A 159 -0.52 4.95 25.13
CA ASN A 159 -0.64 5.96 24.08
C ASN A 159 0.71 6.68 23.84
N PHE A 160 1.10 6.85 22.59
CA PHE A 160 2.37 7.48 22.21
C PHE A 160 2.29 8.14 20.83
N ARG A 161 3.30 8.94 20.46
CA ARG A 161 3.42 9.53 19.12
C ARG A 161 4.82 9.37 18.55
N VAL A 162 4.92 9.12 17.24
CA VAL A 162 6.18 8.80 16.54
C VAL A 162 6.34 9.61 15.26
N CYS A 163 7.55 10.10 14.99
CA CYS A 163 7.95 10.63 13.69
C CYS A 163 9.10 9.85 13.01
N THR A 164 9.06 9.75 11.66
CA THR A 164 10.04 9.04 10.78
C THR A 164 10.24 9.73 9.41
N ASN A 165 11.20 9.26 8.57
CA ASN A 165 11.46 9.77 7.19
C ASN A 165 10.61 9.03 6.08
N PRO A 166 10.16 9.68 4.96
CA PRO A 166 9.34 9.05 3.89
C PRO A 166 10.00 8.90 2.48
N GLY A 167 9.85 7.79 1.72
CA GLY A 167 10.43 7.59 0.34
C GLY A 167 9.45 7.60 -0.88
N CYS A 168 9.86 8.12 -2.07
CA CYS A 168 8.96 8.51 -3.22
C CYS A 168 9.62 8.64 -4.66
N VAL A 169 8.81 8.92 -5.71
CA VAL A 169 9.14 9.19 -7.17
C VAL A 169 8.93 10.65 -7.61
N ASP A 170 9.17 11.06 -8.87
CA ASP A 170 9.04 12.46 -9.34
C ASP A 170 7.70 12.82 -10.02
N ALA A 171 7.47 14.11 -10.33
CA ALA A 171 6.22 14.63 -10.90
C ALA A 171 5.88 14.12 -12.30
N GLU A 172 6.90 13.82 -13.10
CA GLU A 172 6.75 13.32 -14.47
C GLU A 172 6.46 11.82 -14.53
N THR A 173 6.50 11.15 -13.38
CA THR A 173 6.03 9.77 -13.27
C THR A 173 4.51 9.75 -13.45
N GLU A 174 4.02 8.78 -14.20
CA GLU A 174 2.62 8.49 -14.48
C GLU A 174 2.22 7.22 -13.73
N TYR A 175 0.94 7.12 -13.42
CA TYR A 175 0.30 5.92 -12.90
C TYR A 175 -0.83 5.50 -13.83
N LEU A 176 -1.17 4.21 -13.82
CA LEU A 176 -2.21 3.68 -14.67
C LEU A 176 -3.57 3.77 -13.98
N THR A 177 -4.53 4.41 -14.64
CA THR A 177 -5.96 4.44 -14.31
C THR A 177 -6.73 3.42 -15.18
N PRO A 178 -8.01 3.12 -14.88
CA PRO A 178 -8.81 2.23 -15.71
C PRO A 178 -8.91 2.65 -17.18
N THR A 179 -8.74 3.94 -17.48
CA THR A 179 -8.92 4.53 -18.82
C THR A 179 -7.63 5.10 -19.43
N GLY A 180 -6.48 4.89 -18.80
CA GLY A 180 -5.19 5.33 -19.33
C GLY A 180 -4.20 5.84 -18.30
N TRP A 181 -3.02 6.23 -18.79
CA TRP A 181 -1.95 6.79 -17.98
C TRP A 181 -2.25 8.25 -17.63
N LYS A 182 -2.01 8.61 -16.37
CA LYS A 182 -2.17 9.98 -15.85
C LYS A 182 -0.93 10.36 -15.07
N LYS A 183 -0.48 11.61 -15.15
CA LYS A 183 0.69 12.05 -14.38
C LYS A 183 0.39 11.99 -12.89
N ILE A 184 1.37 11.57 -12.10
CA ILE A 184 1.22 11.39 -10.66
C ILE A 184 0.93 12.71 -9.97
N ASN A 185 1.43 13.84 -10.48
CA ASN A 185 1.13 15.17 -9.96
C ASN A 185 -0.27 15.71 -10.34
N GLU A 186 -0.99 15.01 -11.21
CA GLU A 186 -2.36 15.32 -11.67
C GLU A 186 -3.41 14.42 -11.00
N TYR A 187 -3.04 13.62 -9.99
CA TYR A 187 -3.97 12.74 -9.27
C TYR A 187 -5.17 13.49 -8.67
N GLU A 188 -6.36 12.91 -8.86
CA GLU A 188 -7.62 13.33 -8.24
C GLU A 188 -8.15 12.21 -7.34
N ASP A 189 -8.83 12.55 -6.24
CA ASP A 189 -9.27 11.56 -5.23
C ASP A 189 -10.24 10.49 -5.78
N THR A 190 -10.87 10.74 -6.93
CA THR A 190 -11.74 9.78 -7.64
C THR A 190 -10.96 8.76 -8.47
N ASP A 191 -9.67 9.00 -8.72
CA ASP A 191 -8.84 8.15 -9.56
C ASP A 191 -8.50 6.83 -8.84
N LYS A 192 -8.56 5.74 -9.60
CA LYS A 192 -7.99 4.46 -9.18
C LYS A 192 -6.58 4.33 -9.73
N VAL A 193 -5.72 3.67 -8.95
CA VAL A 193 -4.33 3.37 -9.32
C VAL A 193 -4.16 1.86 -9.49
N LEU A 194 -3.29 1.46 -10.40
CA LEU A 194 -2.96 0.05 -10.59
C LEU A 194 -1.91 -0.41 -9.57
N GLN A 195 -2.30 -1.34 -8.70
CA GLN A 195 -1.37 -2.00 -7.79
C GLN A 195 -0.89 -3.34 -8.37
N TYR A 196 0.33 -3.74 -8.04
CA TYR A 196 0.93 -5.02 -8.44
C TYR A 196 0.97 -6.01 -7.29
N ASN A 197 0.58 -7.25 -7.54
CA ASN A 197 0.69 -8.33 -6.56
C ASN A 197 1.94 -9.18 -6.90
N LYS A 198 2.99 -9.00 -6.09
CA LYS A 198 4.28 -9.68 -6.26
C LYS A 198 4.19 -11.22 -6.27
N GLU A 199 3.21 -11.79 -5.56
CA GLU A 199 3.03 -13.24 -5.44
C GLU A 199 2.41 -13.87 -6.68
N THR A 200 1.42 -13.19 -7.26
CA THR A 200 0.61 -13.74 -8.34
C THR A 200 1.02 -13.22 -9.72
N GLY A 201 1.74 -12.09 -9.77
CA GLY A 201 2.04 -11.36 -11.00
C GLY A 201 0.84 -10.61 -11.59
N TYR A 202 -0.33 -10.72 -10.97
CA TYR A 202 -1.53 -10.00 -11.36
C TYR A 202 -1.57 -8.61 -10.74
N THR A 203 -2.41 -7.77 -11.32
CA THR A 203 -2.65 -6.39 -10.90
C THR A 203 -4.15 -6.13 -10.83
N ASN A 204 -4.53 -5.16 -10.02
CA ASN A 204 -5.92 -4.74 -9.90
C ASN A 204 -5.99 -3.25 -9.59
N PHE A 205 -7.04 -2.58 -10.08
CA PHE A 205 -7.25 -1.18 -9.77
C PHE A 205 -7.79 -1.03 -8.35
N VAL A 206 -7.15 -0.17 -7.57
CA VAL A 206 -7.55 0.18 -6.21
C VAL A 206 -7.67 1.68 -6.09
N THR A 207 -8.55 2.14 -5.21
CA THR A 207 -8.43 3.50 -4.70
C THR A 207 -7.21 3.51 -3.77
N PRO A 208 -6.16 4.31 -4.04
CA PRO A 208 -5.01 4.37 -3.15
C PRO A 208 -5.48 4.84 -1.77
N SER A 209 -4.94 4.25 -0.69
CA SER A 209 -5.30 4.72 0.66
C SER A 209 -4.75 6.12 0.93
N LYS A 210 -3.66 6.46 0.23
CA LYS A 210 -2.98 7.75 0.33
C LYS A 210 -2.32 8.15 -0.98
N TYR A 211 -2.38 9.45 -1.28
CA TYR A 211 -1.53 10.12 -2.26
C TYR A 211 -0.48 10.98 -1.52
N ILE A 212 0.78 10.82 -1.87
CA ILE A 212 1.92 11.47 -1.21
C ILE A 212 2.49 12.54 -2.14
N LYS A 213 2.74 13.75 -1.62
CA LYS A 213 3.44 14.85 -2.31
C LYS A 213 4.32 15.63 -1.33
N TYR A 214 5.64 15.51 -1.43
CA TYR A 214 6.60 16.14 -0.51
C TYR A 214 7.73 16.87 -1.24
N PRO A 215 8.31 17.97 -0.73
CA PRO A 215 9.41 18.64 -1.42
C PRO A 215 10.69 17.79 -1.57
N CYS A 216 11.17 17.60 -2.81
CA CYS A 216 12.40 16.86 -3.18
C CYS A 216 13.10 17.53 -4.38
N LYS A 217 14.39 17.90 -4.26
CA LYS A 217 15.08 18.84 -5.18
C LYS A 217 15.97 18.05 -6.09
N GLU A 218 16.42 16.90 -5.63
CA GLU A 218 17.34 16.04 -6.32
C GLU A 218 16.85 14.62 -6.16
N MET A 219 16.92 13.84 -7.24
CA MET A 219 16.52 12.44 -7.29
C MET A 219 17.51 11.69 -8.16
N TYR A 220 17.68 10.40 -7.90
CA TYR A 220 18.52 9.57 -8.74
C TYR A 220 17.80 9.28 -10.05
N ASN A 221 18.48 9.58 -11.17
CA ASN A 221 17.95 9.40 -12.51
C ASN A 221 18.44 8.10 -13.14
N PHE A 222 17.54 7.12 -13.19
CA PHE A 222 17.77 5.79 -13.74
C PHE A 222 17.45 5.82 -15.23
N LYS A 223 18.39 6.35 -16.03
CA LYS A 223 18.23 6.53 -17.47
C LYS A 223 19.05 5.54 -18.28
N THR A 224 18.38 4.74 -19.09
CA THR A 224 18.97 3.90 -20.15
C THR A 224 18.15 4.04 -21.43
N LYS A 225 18.47 3.25 -22.46
CA LYS A 225 17.61 3.15 -23.66
C LYS A 225 16.24 2.53 -23.38
N PHE A 226 16.11 1.75 -22.31
CA PHE A 226 14.93 0.94 -21.99
C PHE A 226 14.33 1.29 -20.62
N SER A 227 14.84 2.34 -19.97
CA SER A 227 14.45 2.76 -18.63
C SER A 227 14.54 4.25 -18.51
N ASN A 228 13.55 4.82 -17.85
CA ASN A 228 13.61 6.19 -17.40
C ASN A 228 12.81 6.26 -16.10
N GLN A 229 13.49 6.43 -14.97
CA GLN A 229 12.86 6.45 -13.65
C GLN A 229 13.58 7.48 -12.77
N MET A 230 12.86 8.10 -11.84
CA MET A 230 13.42 9.03 -10.85
C MET A 230 13.00 8.60 -9.46
N PHE A 231 13.98 8.37 -8.58
CA PHE A 231 13.72 7.90 -7.23
C PHE A 231 14.44 8.76 -6.19
N SER A 232 13.80 8.96 -5.04
CA SER A 232 14.52 9.46 -3.88
C SER A 232 15.46 8.38 -3.36
N ASP A 233 16.47 8.81 -2.63
CA ASP A 233 17.49 7.96 -1.99
C ASP A 233 16.89 6.88 -1.08
N ASP A 234 15.81 7.20 -0.39
CA ASP A 234 15.08 6.36 0.54
C ASP A 234 13.98 5.49 -0.11
N HIS A 235 13.85 5.51 -1.44
CA HIS A 235 12.88 4.68 -2.15
C HIS A 235 13.31 3.20 -2.20
N THR A 236 12.34 2.29 -2.23
CA THR A 236 12.58 0.83 -2.35
C THR A 236 12.18 0.34 -3.75
N LEU A 237 13.13 -0.22 -4.47
CA LEU A 237 12.99 -0.72 -5.83
C LEU A 237 12.64 -2.20 -5.83
N LEU A 238 11.76 -2.63 -6.75
CA LEU A 238 11.47 -4.04 -7.00
C LEU A 238 12.27 -4.51 -8.24
N PHE A 239 13.13 -5.51 -8.11
CA PHE A 239 13.79 -6.15 -9.26
C PHE A 239 13.48 -7.64 -9.34
N ARG A 240 13.77 -8.23 -10.50
CA ARG A 240 13.85 -9.67 -10.73
C ARG A 240 15.30 -10.10 -10.89
N LYS A 241 15.67 -11.19 -10.23
CA LYS A 241 16.98 -11.81 -10.32
C LYS A 241 17.08 -12.74 -11.54
N ASP A 242 18.29 -13.21 -11.84
CA ASP A 242 18.49 -14.17 -12.93
C ASP A 242 17.80 -15.51 -12.71
N ASN A 243 17.57 -15.90 -11.46
CA ASN A 243 16.82 -17.10 -11.10
C ASN A 243 15.29 -16.92 -11.13
N GLY A 244 14.80 -15.73 -11.49
CA GLY A 244 13.36 -15.43 -11.59
C GLY A 244 12.74 -14.81 -10.33
N ASP A 245 13.41 -14.86 -9.17
CA ASP A 245 12.86 -14.31 -7.92
C ASP A 245 12.78 -12.79 -7.94
N LEU A 246 11.82 -12.24 -7.17
CA LEU A 246 11.66 -10.80 -7.00
C LEU A 246 12.31 -10.29 -5.70
N VAL A 247 12.97 -9.13 -5.77
CA VAL A 247 13.72 -8.47 -4.69
C VAL A 247 13.31 -7.05 -4.45
N ASP A 248 13.27 -6.68 -3.18
CA ASP A 248 13.19 -5.30 -2.74
C ASP A 248 14.59 -4.79 -2.38
N GLU A 249 14.97 -3.65 -2.93
CA GLU A 249 16.30 -3.08 -2.72
C GLU A 249 16.25 -1.56 -2.65
N ASN A 250 16.92 -0.96 -1.67
CA ASN A 250 16.96 0.49 -1.53
C ASN A 250 17.68 1.15 -2.72
N THR A 251 17.15 2.28 -3.20
CA THR A 251 17.67 3.03 -4.34
C THR A 251 19.14 3.41 -4.15
N LYS A 252 19.53 3.96 -3.00
CA LYS A 252 20.92 4.40 -2.76
C LYS A 252 21.89 3.22 -2.81
N ASP A 253 21.56 2.11 -2.14
CA ASP A 253 22.39 0.91 -2.12
C ASP A 253 22.57 0.33 -3.53
N PHE A 254 21.50 0.32 -4.33
CA PHE A 254 21.56 -0.08 -5.73
C PHE A 254 22.45 0.85 -6.55
N VAL A 255 22.28 2.17 -6.41
CA VAL A 255 23.07 3.17 -7.12
C VAL A 255 24.55 3.02 -6.81
N GLU A 256 24.93 2.87 -5.54
CA GLU A 256 26.33 2.69 -5.15
C GLU A 256 26.95 1.45 -5.77
N ARG A 257 26.27 0.31 -5.71
CA ARG A 257 26.77 -0.94 -6.29
C ARG A 257 26.81 -0.87 -7.81
N HIS A 258 25.77 -0.32 -8.43
CA HIS A 258 25.71 -0.10 -9.88
C HIS A 258 26.85 0.80 -10.33
N ASN A 259 27.05 1.95 -9.69
CA ASN A 259 28.11 2.89 -10.00
C ASN A 259 29.52 2.39 -9.66
N LYS A 260 29.70 1.41 -8.77
CA LYS A 260 30.99 0.75 -8.55
C LYS A 260 31.32 -0.29 -9.64
N SER A 261 30.30 -0.87 -10.28
CA SER A 261 30.48 -1.86 -11.35
C SER A 261 31.01 -1.24 -12.65
N LYS A 262 31.86 -1.98 -13.38
CA LYS A 262 32.36 -1.59 -14.71
C LYS A 262 31.29 -1.63 -15.80
N THR A 263 30.33 -2.54 -15.68
CA THR A 263 29.26 -2.77 -16.68
C THR A 263 27.87 -2.54 -16.11
N GLY A 264 27.75 -2.08 -14.87
CA GLY A 264 26.47 -1.97 -14.16
C GLY A 264 26.05 -3.31 -13.55
N VAL A 265 24.82 -3.39 -13.04
CA VAL A 265 24.31 -4.59 -12.37
C VAL A 265 23.37 -5.34 -13.30
N ALA A 266 23.81 -6.49 -13.81
CA ALA A 266 23.02 -7.34 -14.70
C ALA A 266 22.00 -8.23 -13.96
N THR A 267 22.32 -8.60 -12.72
CA THR A 267 21.59 -9.55 -11.88
C THR A 267 20.31 -8.97 -11.24
N ARG A 268 19.93 -7.75 -11.64
CA ARG A 268 18.77 -7.00 -11.16
C ARG A 268 18.02 -6.48 -12.38
N LYS A 269 16.89 -7.09 -12.68
CA LYS A 269 16.06 -6.81 -13.85
C LYS A 269 14.77 -6.14 -13.42
N GLN A 270 14.54 -4.90 -13.83
CA GLN A 270 13.29 -4.20 -13.56
C GLN A 270 12.14 -4.86 -14.32
N LEU A 271 11.05 -5.18 -13.63
CA LEU A 271 9.82 -5.67 -14.28
C LEU A 271 9.12 -4.55 -15.04
N THR A 272 8.60 -4.88 -16.22
CA THR A 272 7.94 -3.93 -17.13
C THR A 272 6.57 -4.39 -17.61
N THR A 273 6.17 -5.61 -17.27
CA THR A 273 4.92 -6.24 -17.70
C THR A 273 4.08 -6.60 -16.47
N PHE A 274 2.78 -6.70 -16.69
CA PHE A 274 1.79 -6.98 -15.65
C PHE A 274 0.60 -7.70 -16.27
N LYS A 275 -0.33 -8.21 -15.46
CA LYS A 275 -1.59 -8.81 -15.95
C LYS A 275 -2.80 -8.24 -15.24
N ILE A 276 -3.80 -7.80 -16.01
CA ILE A 276 -5.07 -7.27 -15.52
C ILE A 276 -6.20 -8.14 -16.08
N ALA A 277 -7.07 -8.60 -15.19
CA ALA A 277 -8.31 -9.27 -15.59
C ALA A 277 -9.43 -8.24 -15.77
N ARG A 278 -10.15 -8.32 -16.89
CA ARG A 278 -11.33 -7.50 -17.21
C ARG A 278 -12.42 -8.36 -17.85
N GLU A 279 -13.67 -7.89 -17.74
CA GLU A 279 -14.83 -8.59 -18.31
C GLU A 279 -14.83 -8.59 -19.84
N GLY A 280 -14.22 -7.58 -20.46
CA GLY A 280 -14.19 -7.43 -21.91
C GLY A 280 -15.28 -6.51 -22.45
N ILE A 281 -15.14 -6.16 -23.72
CA ILE A 281 -16.13 -5.40 -24.47
C ILE A 281 -17.05 -6.33 -25.25
N ASN A 282 -18.26 -5.88 -25.58
CA ASN A 282 -19.23 -6.66 -26.36
C ASN A 282 -18.90 -6.62 -27.86
N LEU A 283 -17.72 -7.12 -28.23
CA LEU A 283 -17.28 -7.38 -29.59
C LEU A 283 -16.69 -8.78 -29.67
N THR A 284 -17.05 -9.50 -30.73
CA THR A 284 -16.46 -10.79 -31.11
C THR A 284 -15.01 -10.62 -31.57
N GLU A 285 -14.25 -11.71 -31.63
CA GLU A 285 -12.88 -11.70 -32.16
C GLU A 285 -12.80 -11.05 -33.55
N ASP A 286 -13.69 -11.45 -34.47
CA ASP A 286 -13.68 -10.95 -35.84
C ASP A 286 -14.04 -9.45 -35.92
N GLU A 287 -14.97 -8.99 -35.07
CA GLU A 287 -15.28 -7.58 -34.93
C GLU A 287 -14.08 -6.79 -34.41
N ILE A 288 -13.36 -7.30 -33.40
CA ILE A 288 -12.15 -6.66 -32.88
C ILE A 288 -11.08 -6.56 -33.96
N ARG A 289 -10.83 -7.65 -34.71
CA ARG A 289 -9.85 -7.65 -35.80
C ARG A 289 -10.21 -6.64 -36.89
N LEU A 290 -11.49 -6.57 -37.25
CA LEU A 290 -12.00 -5.58 -38.19
C LEU A 290 -11.84 -4.15 -37.65
N MET A 291 -12.12 -3.93 -36.35
CA MET A 291 -11.93 -2.63 -35.72
C MET A 291 -10.48 -2.18 -35.71
N VAL A 292 -9.51 -3.08 -35.50
CA VAL A 292 -8.07 -2.77 -35.62
C VAL A 292 -7.74 -2.29 -37.05
N ALA A 293 -8.27 -2.96 -38.08
CA ALA A 293 -8.09 -2.54 -39.47
C ALA A 293 -8.71 -1.16 -39.75
N ILE A 294 -9.90 -0.89 -39.19
CA ILE A 294 -10.60 0.39 -39.31
C ILE A 294 -9.84 1.51 -38.61
N ILE A 295 -9.30 1.28 -37.41
CA ILE A 295 -8.56 2.29 -36.65
C ILE A 295 -7.26 2.67 -37.39
N ALA A 296 -6.61 1.69 -38.05
CA ALA A 296 -5.37 1.91 -38.79
C ALA A 296 -5.59 2.69 -40.11
N ASP A 297 -6.48 2.19 -40.98
CA ASP A 297 -6.58 2.67 -42.38
C ASP A 297 -7.98 3.22 -42.74
N GLY A 298 -8.90 3.33 -41.78
CA GLY A 298 -10.29 3.70 -41.99
C GLY A 298 -10.58 5.19 -42.03
N HIS A 299 -11.51 5.57 -42.92
CA HIS A 299 -12.04 6.92 -43.03
C HIS A 299 -13.58 6.90 -42.96
N TYR A 300 -14.16 7.43 -41.88
CA TYR A 300 -15.61 7.58 -41.74
C TYR A 300 -16.16 8.66 -42.67
N LEU A 301 -17.14 8.29 -43.48
CA LEU A 301 -17.75 9.18 -44.46
C LEU A 301 -18.75 10.11 -43.76
N LYS A 302 -18.48 11.42 -43.77
CA LYS A 302 -19.41 12.44 -43.28
C LYS A 302 -20.62 12.55 -44.20
N ARG A 303 -21.61 11.66 -44.05
CA ARG A 303 -22.98 11.88 -44.53
C ARG A 303 -23.89 11.88 -43.31
N VAL A 304 -24.72 12.92 -43.21
CA VAL A 304 -25.55 13.28 -42.04
C VAL A 304 -26.53 12.14 -41.60
N HIS A 305 -26.66 11.07 -42.37
CA HIS A 305 -27.62 9.99 -42.12
C HIS A 305 -27.04 8.64 -41.68
N ASN A 306 -25.72 8.39 -41.73
CA ASN A 306 -25.15 7.13 -41.24
C ASN A 306 -23.71 7.32 -40.73
N PRO A 307 -23.50 7.39 -39.40
CA PRO A 307 -22.17 7.61 -38.81
C PRO A 307 -21.26 6.37 -38.90
N ASN A 308 -21.80 5.18 -39.12
CA ASN A 308 -21.04 3.93 -39.18
C ASN A 308 -20.40 3.68 -40.55
N LYS A 309 -20.73 4.49 -41.57
CA LYS A 309 -20.21 4.25 -42.92
C LYS A 309 -18.73 4.56 -43.00
N VAL A 310 -17.92 3.53 -43.21
CA VAL A 310 -16.47 3.64 -43.28
C VAL A 310 -15.95 3.28 -44.67
N GLN A 311 -14.86 3.91 -45.06
CA GLN A 311 -14.12 3.63 -46.27
C GLN A 311 -12.67 3.25 -45.93
N LEU A 312 -12.20 2.13 -46.45
CA LEU A 312 -10.80 1.72 -46.39
C LEU A 312 -10.25 1.62 -47.82
N GLN A 313 -8.98 1.96 -48.00
CA GLN A 313 -8.33 1.90 -49.31
C GLN A 313 -6.90 1.36 -49.20
N PHE A 314 -6.57 0.37 -50.02
CA PHE A 314 -5.28 -0.30 -49.96
C PHE A 314 -4.66 -0.48 -51.32
N LYS A 315 -3.33 -0.40 -51.37
CA LYS A 315 -2.52 -0.75 -52.55
C LYS A 315 -1.90 -2.15 -52.47
N LYS A 316 -1.64 -2.66 -51.26
CA LYS A 316 -1.01 -3.97 -51.04
C LYS A 316 -2.06 -5.09 -51.08
N ALA A 317 -1.83 -6.12 -51.91
CA ALA A 317 -2.73 -7.26 -52.06
C ALA A 317 -3.03 -7.99 -50.72
N VAL A 318 -2.02 -8.14 -49.86
CA VAL A 318 -2.16 -8.81 -48.55
C VAL A 318 -3.19 -8.12 -47.65
N LYS A 319 -3.23 -6.77 -47.61
CA LYS A 319 -4.23 -6.02 -46.83
C LYS A 319 -5.63 -6.16 -47.44
N VAL A 320 -5.73 -6.21 -48.77
CA VAL A 320 -6.99 -6.40 -49.50
C VAL A 320 -7.59 -7.76 -49.19
N GLU A 321 -6.78 -8.83 -49.30
CA GLU A 321 -7.21 -10.21 -49.02
C GLU A 321 -7.61 -10.40 -47.56
N ARG A 322 -6.83 -9.84 -46.62
CA ARG A 322 -7.13 -9.91 -45.19
C ARG A 322 -8.44 -9.21 -44.84
N LEU A 323 -8.66 -7.97 -45.34
CA LEU A 323 -9.92 -7.26 -45.09
C LEU A 323 -11.10 -8.02 -45.71
N GLU A 324 -10.97 -8.49 -46.95
CA GLU A 324 -12.04 -9.21 -47.64
C GLU A 324 -12.43 -10.50 -46.90
N THR A 325 -11.43 -11.24 -46.39
CA THR A 325 -11.65 -12.44 -45.58
C THR A 325 -12.45 -12.12 -44.31
N LEU A 326 -12.09 -11.05 -43.58
CA LEU A 326 -12.81 -10.62 -42.39
C LEU A 326 -14.27 -10.25 -42.71
N LEU A 327 -14.49 -9.44 -43.76
CA LEU A 327 -15.83 -9.01 -44.16
C LEU A 327 -16.72 -10.20 -44.58
N ILE A 328 -16.18 -11.16 -45.34
CA ILE A 328 -16.90 -12.36 -45.76
C ILE A 328 -17.23 -13.24 -44.55
N LYS A 329 -16.26 -13.49 -43.67
CA LYS A 329 -16.43 -14.32 -42.47
C LYS A 329 -17.56 -13.80 -41.58
N MET A 330 -17.67 -12.47 -41.46
CA MET A 330 -18.70 -11.80 -40.67
C MET A 330 -20.04 -11.62 -41.41
N GLY A 331 -20.10 -11.92 -42.71
CA GLY A 331 -21.29 -11.66 -43.53
C GLY A 331 -21.61 -10.17 -43.72
N ILE A 332 -20.61 -9.28 -43.57
CA ILE A 332 -20.80 -7.83 -43.75
C ILE A 332 -20.92 -7.53 -45.24
N LYS A 333 -21.99 -6.82 -45.63
CA LYS A 333 -22.15 -6.34 -47.00
C LYS A 333 -21.21 -5.17 -47.26
N TYR A 334 -20.41 -5.27 -48.32
CA TYR A 334 -19.46 -4.23 -48.73
C TYR A 334 -19.53 -3.93 -50.23
N VAL A 335 -19.10 -2.72 -50.58
CA VAL A 335 -18.83 -2.32 -51.97
C VAL A 335 -17.33 -2.31 -52.20
N LYS A 336 -16.86 -3.09 -53.17
CA LYS A 336 -15.46 -3.15 -53.60
C LYS A 336 -15.29 -2.47 -54.95
N ALA A 337 -14.32 -1.56 -55.08
CA ALA A 337 -13.98 -0.90 -56.33
C ALA A 337 -12.45 -0.89 -56.52
N ILE A 338 -12.00 -1.24 -57.72
CA ILE A 338 -10.59 -1.21 -58.12
C ILE A 338 -10.37 0.04 -58.96
N TYR A 339 -9.43 0.88 -58.56
CA TYR A 339 -9.10 2.13 -59.24
C TYR A 339 -7.87 1.97 -60.14
N LYS A 340 -7.78 2.81 -61.18
CA LYS A 340 -6.71 2.78 -62.19
C LYS A 340 -5.31 3.04 -61.61
N ASP A 341 -5.23 3.66 -60.44
CA ASP A 341 -4.00 3.95 -59.70
C ASP A 341 -3.49 2.76 -58.85
N GLY A 342 -4.18 1.62 -58.92
CA GLY A 342 -3.84 0.38 -58.22
C GLY A 342 -4.41 0.30 -56.80
N TYR A 343 -5.23 1.25 -56.36
CA TYR A 343 -5.92 1.16 -55.07
C TYR A 343 -7.20 0.34 -55.17
N THR A 344 -7.41 -0.55 -54.21
CA THR A 344 -8.69 -1.21 -53.97
C THR A 344 -9.38 -0.54 -52.80
N ARG A 345 -10.62 -0.09 -53.02
CA ARG A 345 -11.44 0.61 -52.03
C ARG A 345 -12.60 -0.26 -51.58
N PHE A 346 -12.82 -0.28 -50.27
CA PHE A 346 -13.95 -0.94 -49.61
C PHE A 346 -14.82 0.11 -48.94
N LYS A 347 -16.15 -0.05 -49.03
CA LYS A 347 -17.14 0.71 -48.26
C LYS A 347 -18.12 -0.23 -47.60
N PHE A 348 -18.27 -0.10 -46.29
CA PHE A 348 -19.17 -0.92 -45.48
C PHE A 348 -19.55 -0.17 -44.19
N ASP A 349 -20.42 -0.77 -43.38
CA ASP A 349 -20.83 -0.22 -42.10
C ASP A 349 -19.97 -0.84 -40.99
N ALA A 350 -19.28 0.00 -40.22
CA ALA A 350 -18.42 -0.43 -39.13
C ALA A 350 -19.26 -0.97 -37.95
N PRO A 351 -18.79 -2.03 -37.26
CA PRO A 351 -19.44 -2.56 -36.05
C PRO A 351 -19.55 -1.49 -34.95
N LEU A 352 -18.49 -0.68 -34.80
CA LEU A 352 -18.39 0.39 -33.81
C LEU A 352 -17.78 1.64 -34.47
N VAL A 353 -18.24 2.82 -34.08
CA VAL A 353 -17.63 4.09 -34.51
C VAL A 353 -16.49 4.45 -33.56
N ALA A 354 -15.25 4.12 -33.97
CA ALA A 354 -14.03 4.46 -33.25
C ALA A 354 -12.91 4.87 -34.22
N LYS A 355 -12.13 5.90 -33.84
CA LYS A 355 -10.96 6.41 -34.60
C LYS A 355 -9.62 6.11 -33.92
N ASP A 356 -9.68 5.64 -32.68
CA ASP A 356 -8.55 5.26 -31.85
C ASP A 356 -9.03 4.20 -30.85
N TYR A 357 -8.13 3.76 -29.98
CA TYR A 357 -8.40 2.69 -29.03
C TYR A 357 -8.99 3.16 -27.69
N SER A 358 -9.45 4.41 -27.56
CA SER A 358 -9.97 4.92 -26.28
C SER A 358 -11.18 4.14 -25.76
N GLN A 359 -11.95 3.50 -26.64
CA GLN A 359 -13.11 2.67 -26.27
C GLN A 359 -12.74 1.20 -25.94
N PHE A 360 -11.45 0.84 -25.99
CA PHE A 360 -10.98 -0.55 -25.88
C PHE A 360 -10.26 -0.84 -24.54
N TRP A 361 -10.16 0.14 -23.63
CA TRP A 361 -9.50 -0.04 -22.32
C TRP A 361 -10.15 -1.11 -21.42
N GLU A 362 -11.41 -1.47 -21.67
CA GLU A 362 -12.13 -2.54 -20.95
C GLU A 362 -11.99 -3.93 -21.57
N CYS A 363 -11.18 -4.09 -22.64
CA CYS A 363 -10.92 -5.39 -23.25
C CYS A 363 -10.39 -6.42 -22.24
N SER A 364 -10.87 -7.66 -22.36
CA SER A 364 -10.37 -8.81 -21.60
C SER A 364 -8.96 -9.20 -22.06
N GLU A 365 -8.28 -10.08 -21.31
CA GLU A 365 -6.94 -10.57 -21.68
C GLU A 365 -6.95 -11.19 -23.10
N GLU A 366 -7.93 -12.04 -23.40
CA GLU A 366 -8.12 -12.66 -24.73
C GLU A 366 -8.34 -11.61 -25.84
N GLN A 367 -9.12 -10.56 -25.56
CA GLN A 367 -9.36 -9.49 -26.51
C GLN A 367 -8.10 -8.64 -26.77
N LEU A 368 -7.31 -8.38 -25.73
CA LEU A 368 -6.02 -7.70 -25.88
C LEU A 368 -5.02 -8.53 -26.68
N GLU A 369 -5.02 -9.86 -26.51
CA GLU A 369 -4.21 -10.78 -27.32
C GLU A 369 -4.61 -10.70 -28.80
N ILE A 370 -5.90 -10.68 -29.11
CA ILE A 370 -6.41 -10.51 -30.49
C ILE A 370 -5.94 -9.17 -31.08
N ILE A 371 -6.02 -8.08 -30.32
CA ILE A 371 -5.52 -6.77 -30.78
C ILE A 371 -4.02 -6.81 -31.03
N CYS A 372 -3.24 -7.38 -30.10
CA CYS A 372 -1.79 -7.48 -30.22
C CYS A 372 -1.34 -8.36 -31.40
N ASP A 373 -2.11 -9.38 -31.75
CA ASP A 373 -1.91 -10.21 -32.94
C ASP A 373 -2.25 -9.45 -34.22
N GLU A 374 -3.37 -8.74 -34.23
CA GLU A 374 -3.89 -8.08 -35.44
C GLU A 374 -3.10 -6.83 -35.84
N VAL A 375 -2.67 -6.02 -34.87
CA VAL A 375 -2.19 -4.64 -35.11
C VAL A 375 -1.00 -4.57 -36.09
N PHE A 376 -0.12 -5.57 -36.07
CA PHE A 376 1.08 -5.59 -36.91
C PHE A 376 0.79 -5.88 -38.40
N HIS A 377 -0.41 -6.36 -38.75
CA HIS A 377 -0.82 -6.56 -40.14
C HIS A 377 -1.22 -5.25 -40.84
N TRP A 378 -1.52 -4.21 -40.06
CA TRP A 378 -2.03 -2.93 -40.58
C TRP A 378 -0.98 -1.83 -40.47
N ASP A 379 -0.73 -1.35 -39.25
CA ASP A 379 0.18 -0.24 -38.95
C ASP A 379 1.52 -0.73 -38.39
N GLY A 380 1.95 -1.91 -38.81
CA GLY A 380 3.17 -2.55 -38.35
C GLY A 380 4.19 -2.87 -39.43
N SER A 381 5.43 -3.06 -38.99
CA SER A 381 6.52 -3.64 -39.76
C SER A 381 7.37 -4.51 -38.85
N GLY A 382 7.33 -5.83 -39.06
CA GLY A 382 8.00 -6.78 -38.16
C GLY A 382 7.41 -6.71 -36.75
N ASN A 383 8.25 -6.40 -35.76
CA ASN A 383 7.85 -6.22 -34.36
C ASN A 383 7.61 -4.75 -33.97
N GLN A 384 7.51 -3.84 -34.95
CA GLN A 384 7.31 -2.43 -34.73
C GLN A 384 5.90 -2.00 -35.13
N PHE A 385 5.28 -1.16 -34.31
CA PHE A 385 4.00 -0.51 -34.55
C PHE A 385 4.23 1.00 -34.67
N PHE A 386 3.57 1.65 -35.63
CA PHE A 386 3.74 3.06 -35.93
C PHE A 386 2.42 3.80 -35.80
N SER A 387 2.42 4.97 -35.17
CA SER A 387 1.26 5.86 -35.17
C SER A 387 1.68 7.30 -34.91
N SER A 388 0.86 8.25 -35.36
CA SER A 388 0.93 9.65 -34.92
C SER A 388 -0.07 9.95 -33.79
N ASN A 389 -0.94 8.99 -33.43
CA ASN A 389 -1.89 9.14 -32.34
C ASN A 389 -1.31 8.57 -31.03
N LYS A 390 -0.98 9.44 -30.08
CA LYS A 390 -0.42 9.05 -28.78
C LYS A 390 -1.36 8.18 -27.94
N GLN A 391 -2.67 8.37 -28.01
CA GLN A 391 -3.63 7.53 -27.28
C GLN A 391 -3.62 6.10 -27.80
N SER A 392 -3.57 5.92 -29.12
CA SER A 392 -3.40 4.60 -29.73
C SER A 392 -2.07 3.96 -29.33
N MET A 393 -0.98 4.73 -29.29
CA MET A 393 0.32 4.24 -28.84
C MET A 393 0.32 3.77 -27.39
N ASP A 394 -0.29 4.54 -26.50
CA ASP A 394 -0.38 4.23 -25.07
C ASP A 394 -1.23 3.00 -24.82
N PHE A 395 -2.35 2.87 -25.54
CA PHE A 395 -3.19 1.68 -25.48
C PHE A 395 -2.46 0.43 -25.99
N ILE A 396 -1.74 0.51 -27.12
CA ILE A 396 -1.01 -0.65 -27.65
C ILE A 396 0.18 -1.02 -26.74
N GLN A 397 0.83 -0.05 -26.10
CA GLN A 397 1.83 -0.33 -25.05
C GLN A 397 1.20 -1.07 -23.87
N TYR A 398 0.05 -0.59 -23.40
CA TYR A 398 -0.75 -1.26 -22.37
C TYR A 398 -1.12 -2.69 -22.77
N ALA A 399 -1.68 -2.89 -23.96
CA ALA A 399 -2.11 -4.20 -24.43
C ALA A 399 -0.94 -5.20 -24.50
N LEU A 400 0.19 -4.78 -25.09
CA LEU A 400 1.38 -5.62 -25.19
C LEU A 400 1.97 -5.96 -23.83
N THR A 401 2.04 -4.98 -22.91
CA THR A 401 2.56 -5.21 -21.55
C THR A 401 1.65 -6.11 -20.73
N ASN A 402 0.33 -6.02 -20.92
CA ASN A 402 -0.67 -6.93 -20.35
C ASN A 402 -0.49 -8.38 -20.86
N CYS A 403 -0.16 -8.53 -22.15
CA CYS A 403 0.14 -9.82 -22.77
C CYS A 403 1.58 -10.31 -22.49
N GLY A 404 2.32 -9.70 -21.56
CA GLY A 404 3.65 -10.14 -21.16
C GLY A 404 4.79 -9.73 -22.08
N PHE A 405 4.58 -8.77 -22.99
CA PHE A 405 5.61 -8.24 -23.88
C PHE A 405 6.09 -6.86 -23.42
N THR A 406 7.41 -6.65 -23.35
CA THR A 406 7.94 -5.29 -23.19
C THR A 406 7.68 -4.49 -24.46
N ALA A 407 7.12 -3.28 -24.29
CA ALA A 407 6.79 -2.36 -25.37
C ALA A 407 7.46 -1.00 -25.14
N ASN A 408 8.54 -0.72 -25.87
CA ASN A 408 9.27 0.55 -25.76
C ASN A 408 8.79 1.52 -26.84
N ILE A 409 8.39 2.72 -26.46
CA ILE A 409 8.01 3.79 -27.38
C ILE A 409 9.22 4.70 -27.64
N ASN A 410 9.50 4.97 -28.90
CA ASN A 410 10.40 6.03 -29.33
C ASN A 410 9.59 7.11 -30.03
N THR A 411 9.89 8.37 -29.70
CA THR A 411 9.24 9.55 -30.27
C THR A 411 10.22 10.24 -31.20
N TYR A 412 9.78 10.60 -32.40
CA TYR A 412 10.58 11.37 -33.35
C TYR A 412 9.71 12.43 -34.03
N TYR A 413 10.30 13.59 -34.27
CA TYR A 413 9.65 14.67 -34.99
C TYR A 413 9.99 14.56 -36.47
N ARG A 414 8.96 14.56 -37.32
CA ARG A 414 9.12 14.44 -38.77
C ARG A 414 8.93 15.81 -39.42
N GLU A 415 10.05 16.48 -39.68
CA GLU A 415 10.08 17.84 -40.26
C GLU A 415 9.26 17.94 -41.55
N SER A 416 9.29 16.93 -42.42
CA SER A 416 8.58 16.97 -43.71
C SER A 416 7.06 16.99 -43.61
N ARG A 417 6.50 16.65 -42.45
CA ARG A 417 5.06 16.66 -42.20
C ARG A 417 4.66 17.59 -41.08
N ASP A 418 5.63 18.19 -40.38
CA ASP A 418 5.40 18.92 -39.13
C ASP A 418 4.54 18.12 -38.14
N THR A 419 4.88 16.84 -37.97
CA THR A 419 4.15 15.92 -37.08
C THR A 419 5.10 15.13 -36.21
N VAL A 420 4.70 14.92 -34.95
CA VAL A 420 5.31 13.92 -34.08
C VAL A 420 4.80 12.54 -34.48
N GLU A 421 5.72 11.61 -34.70
CA GLU A 421 5.42 10.21 -34.95
C GLU A 421 6.04 9.35 -33.84
N TYR A 422 5.39 8.23 -33.54
CA TYR A 422 5.79 7.31 -32.50
C TYR A 422 6.03 5.92 -33.10
N THR A 423 7.09 5.27 -32.64
CA THR A 423 7.39 3.87 -32.95
C THR A 423 7.42 3.06 -31.66
N LEU A 424 6.55 2.08 -31.55
CA LEU A 424 6.57 1.10 -30.49
C LEU A 424 7.29 -0.15 -30.98
N THR A 425 8.24 -0.66 -30.20
CA THR A 425 8.93 -1.91 -30.49
C THR A 425 8.55 -2.98 -29.47
N LYS A 426 7.94 -4.07 -29.95
CA LYS A 426 7.62 -5.27 -29.16
C LYS A 426 8.87 -6.10 -28.92
N SER A 427 9.09 -6.51 -27.69
CA SER A 427 10.10 -7.50 -27.30
C SER A 427 9.45 -8.67 -26.56
N THR A 428 9.98 -9.88 -26.78
CA THR A 428 9.59 -11.08 -26.03
C THR A 428 10.10 -11.10 -24.59
N LYS A 429 10.88 -10.09 -24.19
CA LYS A 429 11.31 -9.88 -22.81
C LYS A 429 10.20 -9.23 -22.01
N ASP A 430 10.20 -9.48 -20.71
CA ASP A 430 9.27 -9.00 -19.69
C ASP A 430 10.01 -8.26 -18.54
N SER A 431 11.30 -7.98 -18.74
CA SER A 431 12.13 -7.13 -17.88
C SER A 431 13.35 -6.60 -18.63
N PHE A 432 14.05 -5.65 -18.02
CA PHE A 432 15.37 -5.20 -18.46
C PHE A 432 16.33 -5.07 -17.27
N SER A 433 17.63 -5.29 -17.48
CA SER A 433 18.66 -4.87 -16.53
C SER A 433 19.26 -3.52 -16.96
N MET A 434 19.87 -2.81 -16.02
CA MET A 434 20.60 -1.57 -16.34
C MET A 434 22.07 -1.79 -16.69
N SER A 435 22.49 -3.04 -16.88
CA SER A 435 23.85 -3.36 -17.31
C SER A 435 24.07 -3.03 -18.79
N ASN A 436 25.28 -2.57 -19.12
CA ASN A 436 25.73 -2.40 -20.50
C ASN A 436 27.13 -3.01 -20.66
N SER A 437 27.28 -3.92 -21.62
CA SER A 437 28.53 -4.60 -21.95
C SER A 437 29.60 -3.65 -22.52
N GLN A 438 29.20 -2.51 -23.08
CA GLN A 438 30.10 -1.48 -23.62
C GLN A 438 30.59 -0.49 -22.56
N GLY A 439 30.09 -0.58 -21.32
CA GLY A 439 30.47 0.29 -20.22
C GLY A 439 29.27 0.79 -19.43
N ASN A 440 29.45 0.92 -18.13
CA ASN A 440 28.38 1.30 -17.21
C ASN A 440 27.90 2.75 -17.41
N HIS A 441 26.60 2.92 -17.65
CA HIS A 441 25.93 4.22 -17.51
C HIS A 441 25.69 4.51 -16.02
N LYS A 442 26.44 5.47 -15.49
CA LYS A 442 26.30 5.86 -14.08
C LYS A 442 24.92 6.45 -13.84
N ILE A 443 24.35 6.10 -12.70
CA ILE A 443 23.13 6.73 -12.20
C ILE A 443 23.54 8.00 -11.50
N GLU A 444 23.00 9.12 -11.97
CA GLU A 444 23.33 10.44 -11.48
C GLU A 444 22.24 10.96 -10.55
N LEU A 445 22.65 11.69 -9.52
CA LEU A 445 21.74 12.50 -8.73
C LEU A 445 21.50 13.80 -9.50
N VAL A 446 20.26 14.06 -9.92
CA VAL A 446 19.91 15.20 -10.78
C VAL A 446 18.84 16.07 -10.12
N ASN A 447 18.78 17.35 -10.51
CA ASN A 447 17.71 18.24 -10.07
C ASN A 447 16.33 17.72 -10.51
N ASN A 448 15.36 17.81 -9.60
CA ASN A 448 13.94 17.58 -9.81
C ASN A 448 13.25 18.94 -10.02
N PRO A 449 12.88 19.30 -11.27
CA PRO A 449 12.42 20.65 -11.62
C PRO A 449 11.16 21.11 -10.88
N ASP A 450 10.20 20.19 -10.66
CA ASP A 450 8.97 20.48 -9.92
C ASP A 450 9.25 20.63 -8.42
N GLY A 451 10.37 20.08 -7.94
CA GLY A 451 10.81 20.25 -6.56
C GLY A 451 10.00 19.44 -5.55
N TYR A 452 9.14 18.51 -6.00
CA TYR A 452 8.34 17.58 -5.20
C TYR A 452 8.57 16.12 -5.62
N LYS A 453 8.49 15.21 -4.64
CA LYS A 453 8.41 13.77 -4.79
C LYS A 453 7.01 13.26 -4.44
N TYR A 454 6.59 12.21 -5.10
CA TYR A 454 5.22 11.71 -5.14
C TYR A 454 5.16 10.21 -4.89
N SER A 455 4.07 9.68 -4.34
CA SER A 455 3.85 8.24 -4.24
C SER A 455 2.38 7.93 -3.96
N PHE A 456 2.02 6.66 -3.97
CA PHE A 456 0.74 6.16 -3.48
C PHE A 456 0.97 5.11 -2.40
N THR A 457 0.08 5.07 -1.41
CA THR A 457 -0.04 3.89 -0.53
C THR A 457 -1.14 3.00 -1.10
N VAL A 458 -0.82 1.74 -1.40
CA VAL A 458 -1.75 0.75 -1.94
C VAL A 458 -1.64 -0.56 -1.13
N PRO A 459 -2.73 -1.33 -0.99
CA PRO A 459 -2.75 -2.55 -0.18
C PRO A 459 -1.65 -3.57 -0.50
N SER A 460 -1.24 -3.72 -1.76
CA SER A 460 -0.19 -4.69 -2.11
C SER A 460 1.23 -4.20 -1.84
N SER A 461 1.39 -2.94 -1.45
CA SER A 461 2.67 -2.25 -1.33
C SER A 461 3.47 -2.06 -2.63
N TYR A 462 2.94 -2.46 -3.80
CA TYR A 462 3.62 -2.29 -5.10
C TYR A 462 2.76 -1.55 -6.12
N LEU A 463 3.39 -0.67 -6.88
CA LEU A 463 2.77 0.18 -7.89
C LEU A 463 3.28 -0.16 -9.28
N VAL A 464 2.39 -0.08 -10.28
CA VAL A 464 2.76 -0.04 -11.69
C VAL A 464 2.82 1.43 -12.12
N LEU A 465 4.02 1.90 -12.47
CA LEU A 465 4.29 3.27 -12.84
C LEU A 465 4.91 3.34 -14.23
N ARG A 466 4.86 4.52 -14.84
CA ARG A 466 5.50 4.81 -16.13
C ARG A 466 6.17 6.16 -16.07
N ARG A 467 7.31 6.36 -16.71
CA ARG A 467 7.89 7.71 -16.86
C ARG A 467 8.57 7.82 -18.21
N ASN A 468 8.26 8.88 -18.96
CA ASN A 468 8.72 9.04 -20.35
C ASN A 468 8.50 7.76 -21.17
N ASP A 469 7.29 7.20 -21.12
CA ASP A 469 6.89 5.97 -21.82
C ASP A 469 7.64 4.68 -21.42
N ASN A 470 8.40 4.69 -20.32
CA ASN A 470 9.06 3.50 -19.78
C ASN A 470 8.29 3.00 -18.56
N ILE A 471 7.71 1.81 -18.64
CA ILE A 471 6.93 1.19 -17.56
C ILE A 471 7.87 0.48 -16.58
N PHE A 472 7.57 0.58 -15.29
CA PHE A 472 8.30 -0.09 -14.22
C PHE A 472 7.38 -0.40 -13.01
N ILE A 473 7.74 -1.42 -12.25
CA ILE A 473 7.02 -1.81 -11.02
C ILE A 473 7.92 -1.53 -9.80
N THR A 474 7.38 -0.92 -8.73
CA THR A 474 8.17 -0.50 -7.55
C THR A 474 7.38 -0.53 -6.24
N HIS A 475 8.04 -0.45 -5.07
CA HIS A 475 7.42 -0.53 -3.73
C HIS A 475 6.91 0.85 -3.21
N ASN A 476 5.98 0.88 -2.25
CA ASN A 476 5.52 2.06 -1.46
C ASN A 476 6.30 2.25 -0.12
N CYS A 477 5.90 3.15 0.80
CA CYS A 477 6.66 3.52 2.03
C CYS A 477 6.00 2.99 3.34
N GLY A 478 6.77 2.47 4.35
CA GLY A 478 6.23 1.61 5.45
C GLY A 478 6.59 1.95 6.93
N LYS A 479 5.95 2.96 7.53
CA LYS A 479 6.11 3.36 8.96
C LYS A 479 5.14 2.67 9.94
N ASP A 480 4.26 1.84 9.43
CA ASP A 480 3.13 1.17 10.09
C ASP A 480 3.22 -0.36 10.07
N SER A 481 4.31 -0.90 9.50
CA SER A 481 4.57 -2.35 9.36
C SER A 481 4.34 -3.19 10.61
N ILE A 482 4.74 -2.72 11.80
CA ILE A 482 4.51 -3.47 13.05
C ILE A 482 3.02 -3.51 13.45
N VAL A 483 2.24 -2.47 13.12
CA VAL A 483 0.80 -2.43 13.38
C VAL A 483 0.12 -3.51 12.56
N GLU A 484 0.52 -3.64 11.30
CA GLU A 484 0.02 -4.66 10.38
C GLU A 484 0.39 -6.08 10.84
N ILE A 485 1.66 -6.32 11.20
CA ILE A 485 2.10 -7.63 11.73
C ILE A 485 1.28 -8.02 12.97
N CYS A 486 1.12 -7.10 13.92
CA CYS A 486 0.30 -7.34 15.12
C CYS A 486 -1.18 -7.55 14.77
N GLY A 487 -1.73 -6.77 13.85
CA GLY A 487 -3.10 -6.89 13.37
C GLY A 487 -3.37 -8.26 12.75
N SER A 488 -2.45 -8.74 11.91
CA SER A 488 -2.60 -10.01 11.21
C SER A 488 -2.35 -11.23 12.12
N LEU A 489 -1.41 -11.16 13.07
CA LEU A 489 -1.14 -12.26 14.01
C LEU A 489 -2.16 -12.32 15.15
N PHE A 490 -2.36 -11.20 15.86
CA PHE A 490 -3.10 -11.17 17.11
C PHE A 490 -4.55 -10.69 16.94
N GLY A 491 -4.85 -10.00 15.85
CA GLY A 491 -6.08 -9.22 15.70
C GLY A 491 -6.10 -8.00 16.64
N SER A 492 -7.12 -7.15 16.50
CA SER A 492 -7.32 -5.98 17.37
C SER A 492 -6.17 -4.95 17.35
N ALA A 493 -5.41 -4.88 16.27
CA ALA A 493 -4.53 -3.77 15.93
C ALA A 493 -4.80 -3.35 14.47
N THR A 494 -4.83 -2.04 14.20
CA THR A 494 -5.06 -1.52 12.85
C THR A 494 -4.59 -0.08 12.71
N THR A 495 -4.40 0.37 11.47
CA THR A 495 -4.04 1.73 11.11
C THR A 495 -5.27 2.45 10.53
N ILE A 496 -5.43 3.73 10.87
CA ILE A 496 -6.42 4.63 10.26
C ILE A 496 -5.73 5.85 9.68
N GLU A 497 -6.09 6.17 8.44
CA GLU A 497 -5.70 7.38 7.72
C GLU A 497 -6.92 8.31 7.55
N ASN A 498 -6.69 9.62 7.53
CA ASN A 498 -7.75 10.65 7.45
C ASN A 498 -8.89 10.37 8.45
N PRO A 499 -8.58 10.36 9.77
CA PRO A 499 -9.53 9.97 10.78
C PRO A 499 -10.67 10.98 10.83
N THR A 500 -11.90 10.45 10.79
CA THR A 500 -13.09 11.19 11.18
C THR A 500 -13.59 10.67 12.51
N VAL A 501 -14.39 11.46 13.24
CA VAL A 501 -15.01 10.97 14.49
C VAL A 501 -15.77 9.66 14.27
N ALA A 502 -16.51 9.54 13.16
CA ALA A 502 -17.24 8.30 12.84
C ALA A 502 -16.31 7.10 12.64
N LYS A 503 -15.19 7.26 11.92
CA LYS A 503 -14.22 6.17 11.72
C LYS A 503 -13.51 5.80 13.02
N LEU A 504 -13.14 6.79 13.84
CA LEU A 504 -12.53 6.56 15.16
C LEU A 504 -13.47 5.81 16.10
N GLU A 505 -14.75 6.18 16.10
CA GLU A 505 -15.78 5.49 16.86
C GLU A 505 -16.02 4.07 16.35
N TYR A 506 -16.05 3.86 15.03
CA TYR A 506 -16.17 2.53 14.42
C TYR A 506 -15.01 1.60 14.81
N LEU A 507 -13.77 2.12 14.83
CA LEU A 507 -12.58 1.34 15.17
C LEU A 507 -12.31 1.26 16.68
N SER A 508 -13.18 1.79 17.54
CA SER A 508 -12.98 1.80 19.00
C SER A 508 -12.86 0.41 19.65
N TYR A 509 -13.30 -0.65 18.95
CA TYR A 509 -13.22 -2.03 19.43
C TYR A 509 -11.80 -2.63 19.42
N VAL A 510 -10.85 -2.03 18.70
CA VAL A 510 -9.48 -2.54 18.63
C VAL A 510 -8.71 -2.24 19.92
N SER A 511 -7.70 -3.04 20.23
CA SER A 511 -6.80 -2.80 21.36
C SER A 511 -5.72 -1.76 21.02
N TRP A 512 -5.34 -1.65 19.74
CA TRP A 512 -4.37 -0.65 19.28
C TRP A 512 -4.77 -0.04 17.93
N LEU A 513 -5.03 1.27 17.93
CA LEU A 513 -5.33 2.05 16.74
C LEU A 513 -4.19 3.03 16.44
N ALA A 514 -3.49 2.84 15.33
CA ALA A 514 -2.49 3.79 14.86
C ALA A 514 -3.14 4.82 13.94
N VAL A 515 -3.15 6.09 14.34
CA VAL A 515 -3.59 7.21 13.49
C VAL A 515 -2.37 7.70 12.71
N ASN A 516 -2.34 7.43 11.42
CA ASN A 516 -1.24 7.79 10.55
C ASN A 516 -1.48 9.14 9.86
N GLU A 517 -0.44 9.96 9.75
CA GLU A 517 -0.44 11.34 9.26
C GLU A 517 -1.49 12.23 9.90
N VAL A 518 -1.51 12.22 11.23
CA VAL A 518 -2.50 12.96 12.00
C VAL A 518 -2.44 14.49 11.75
N VAL A 519 -1.38 15.02 11.13
CA VAL A 519 -1.19 16.45 10.88
C VAL A 519 -1.91 16.98 9.64
N ASP A 520 -2.28 16.12 8.68
CA ASP A 520 -2.87 16.53 7.40
C ASP A 520 -4.41 16.75 7.48
N ILE A 521 -4.93 16.93 8.70
CA ILE A 521 -6.36 17.02 8.97
C ILE A 521 -6.78 18.49 9.01
N GLY A 522 -7.83 18.83 8.25
CA GLY A 522 -8.37 20.19 8.25
C GLY A 522 -8.73 20.68 9.67
N LYS A 523 -8.48 21.96 9.97
CA LYS A 523 -8.66 22.56 11.32
C LYS A 523 -10.03 22.29 11.97
N ALA A 524 -11.09 22.19 11.16
CA ALA A 524 -12.44 21.87 11.64
C ALA A 524 -12.55 20.42 12.11
N GLU A 525 -12.03 19.48 11.31
CA GLU A 525 -12.03 18.05 11.66
C GLU A 525 -11.10 17.75 12.83
N TRP A 526 -9.99 18.49 12.94
CA TRP A 526 -9.09 18.43 14.10
C TRP A 526 -9.82 18.66 15.43
N ARG A 527 -10.70 19.68 15.48
CA ARG A 527 -11.52 19.97 16.68
C ARG A 527 -12.47 18.83 17.03
N ASN A 528 -12.99 18.13 16.01
CA ASN A 528 -13.92 17.02 16.18
C ASN A 528 -13.21 15.80 16.77
N ILE A 529 -12.06 15.42 16.19
CA ILE A 529 -11.29 14.25 16.63
C ILE A 529 -10.53 14.51 17.93
N GLU A 530 -10.16 15.76 18.23
CA GLU A 530 -9.40 16.16 19.43
C GLU A 530 -10.05 15.58 20.69
N GLN A 531 -11.37 15.68 20.81
CA GLN A 531 -12.08 15.19 21.99
C GLN A 531 -12.05 13.67 22.14
N PHE A 532 -12.03 12.93 21.03
CA PHE A 532 -11.85 11.49 21.03
C PHE A 532 -10.43 11.15 21.50
N LEU A 533 -9.41 11.79 20.92
CA LEU A 533 -8.01 11.64 21.32
C LEU A 533 -7.77 12.00 22.79
N LEU A 534 -8.40 13.08 23.28
CA LEU A 534 -8.32 13.49 24.68
C LEU A 534 -8.93 12.46 25.63
N SER A 535 -10.00 11.79 25.20
CA SER A 535 -10.71 10.79 26.02
C SER A 535 -9.97 9.46 26.04
N ALA A 536 -9.51 8.98 24.88
CA ALA A 536 -8.66 7.79 24.78
C ALA A 536 -7.31 8.01 25.47
N GLY A 537 -6.68 9.17 25.26
CA GLY A 537 -5.45 9.59 25.91
C GLY A 537 -5.57 9.80 27.43
N ALA A 538 -6.78 10.03 27.94
CA ALA A 538 -7.07 10.06 29.37
C ALA A 538 -7.44 8.68 29.93
N LEU A 539 -7.39 7.63 29.11
CA LEU A 539 -7.70 6.25 29.47
C LEU A 539 -9.12 6.07 30.02
N LYS A 540 -10.10 6.83 29.52
CA LYS A 540 -11.50 6.63 29.91
C LYS A 540 -11.98 5.24 29.50
N GLU A 541 -12.84 4.63 30.31
CA GLU A 541 -13.48 3.34 29.97
C GLU A 541 -14.55 3.52 28.88
N LYS A 542 -15.29 4.63 28.91
CA LYS A 542 -16.39 4.89 28.00
C LYS A 542 -16.40 6.33 27.51
N ILE A 543 -16.91 6.53 26.29
CA ILE A 543 -17.21 7.86 25.73
C ILE A 543 -18.62 7.89 25.15
N THR A 544 -19.23 9.06 25.12
CA THR A 544 -20.51 9.25 24.44
C THR A 544 -20.28 9.27 22.93
N LYS A 545 -21.03 8.44 22.19
CA LYS A 545 -21.00 8.39 20.73
C LYS A 545 -21.50 9.71 20.14
N ARG A 546 -20.78 10.25 19.15
CA ARG A 546 -21.03 11.56 18.54
C ARG A 546 -21.43 11.47 17.06
N SER A 547 -21.12 10.37 16.38
CA SER A 547 -21.60 10.13 15.02
C SER A 547 -23.10 9.77 15.01
N ARG A 548 -24.01 10.76 14.93
CA ARG A 548 -25.45 10.51 14.72
C ARG A 548 -26.12 11.50 13.78
N ALA A 549 -27.04 10.96 12.97
CA ALA A 549 -27.99 11.69 12.13
C ALA A 549 -29.40 11.82 12.77
N ASN A 550 -29.75 11.07 13.83
CA ASN A 550 -31.08 11.17 14.49
C ASN A 550 -31.08 10.69 15.97
N GLY A 551 -31.42 11.59 16.90
CA GLY A 551 -32.47 11.32 17.89
C GLY A 551 -32.14 10.93 19.34
N ASN A 552 -31.39 9.86 19.62
CA ASN A 552 -31.35 9.34 21.01
C ASN A 552 -30.08 9.77 21.78
N VAL A 553 -30.26 10.44 22.92
CA VAL A 553 -29.20 10.88 23.84
C VAL A 553 -28.75 9.69 24.69
N GLY A 554 -27.43 9.44 24.81
CA GLY A 554 -26.87 8.58 25.87
C GLY A 554 -26.25 7.22 25.46
N GLU A 555 -25.98 6.96 24.18
CA GLU A 555 -25.24 5.73 23.80
C GLU A 555 -23.73 5.89 24.11
N PHE A 556 -23.19 4.93 24.86
CA PHE A 556 -21.78 4.90 25.26
C PHE A 556 -21.00 3.90 24.40
N LEU A 557 -19.84 4.31 23.89
CA LEU A 557 -18.83 3.44 23.31
C LEU A 557 -17.86 3.02 24.40
N ASP A 558 -17.57 1.72 24.46
CA ASP A 558 -16.48 1.18 25.27
C ASP A 558 -15.15 1.41 24.55
N ILE A 559 -14.26 2.16 25.20
CA ILE A 559 -12.88 2.40 24.74
C ILE A 559 -11.87 1.96 25.82
N GLY A 560 -12.30 1.17 26.80
CA GLY A 560 -11.51 0.74 27.96
C GLY A 560 -10.26 -0.06 27.59
N ASN A 561 -10.31 -0.74 26.43
CA ASN A 561 -9.19 -1.49 25.88
C ASN A 561 -8.41 -0.75 24.78
N LEU A 562 -8.86 0.43 24.36
CA LEU A 562 -8.29 1.13 23.22
C LEU A 562 -7.04 1.92 23.58
N SER A 563 -5.94 1.59 22.91
CA SER A 563 -4.75 2.44 22.77
C SER A 563 -4.76 3.18 21.45
N ILE A 564 -4.24 4.40 21.44
CA ILE A 564 -4.02 5.20 20.25
C ILE A 564 -2.55 5.58 20.15
N SER A 565 -1.96 5.33 18.98
CA SER A 565 -0.67 5.90 18.61
C SER A 565 -0.82 6.89 17.47
N LEU A 566 -0.04 7.97 17.48
CA LEU A 566 -0.08 9.00 16.44
C LEU A 566 1.22 8.97 15.63
N PHE A 567 1.15 8.67 14.34
CA PHE A 567 2.31 8.62 13.46
C PHE A 567 2.30 9.81 12.50
N PHE A 568 3.45 10.41 12.26
CA PHE A 568 3.64 11.53 11.34
C PHE A 568 5.10 11.53 10.85
N ASN A 569 5.48 12.46 9.99
CA ASN A 569 6.85 12.53 9.47
C ASN A 569 7.73 13.46 10.30
N ASP A 570 9.03 13.40 10.05
CA ASP A 570 10.01 14.30 10.65
C ASP A 570 9.72 15.77 10.28
N ILE A 571 10.02 16.73 11.19
CA ILE A 571 9.71 18.15 10.98
C ILE A 571 10.34 18.73 9.71
N ASP A 572 11.50 18.20 9.31
CA ASP A 572 12.21 18.62 8.11
C ASP A 572 11.59 18.15 6.80
N THR A 573 10.53 17.34 6.86
CA THR A 573 9.76 16.87 5.69
C THR A 573 8.65 17.83 5.28
N TYR A 574 8.18 18.68 6.21
CA TYR A 574 7.12 19.65 5.97
C TYR A 574 7.65 20.89 5.25
N LYS A 575 6.77 21.58 4.52
CA LYS A 575 7.09 22.84 3.85
C LYS A 575 7.28 23.96 4.88
N ASP A 576 6.36 24.03 5.83
CA ASP A 576 6.35 24.99 6.92
C ASP A 576 6.40 24.23 8.26
N ALA A 577 7.24 24.67 9.19
CA ALA A 577 7.38 24.03 10.50
C ALA A 577 6.05 24.02 11.27
N GLU A 578 5.15 24.96 10.99
CA GLU A 578 3.80 25.06 11.55
C GLU A 578 2.91 23.84 11.26
N ASP A 579 3.23 23.07 10.21
CA ASP A 579 2.49 21.85 9.85
C ASP A 579 2.95 20.64 10.69
N PHE A 580 4.00 20.79 11.50
CA PHE A 580 4.45 19.74 12.41
C PHE A 580 3.47 19.53 13.56
N PHE A 581 3.37 18.29 14.05
CA PHE A 581 2.38 17.90 15.06
C PHE A 581 2.35 18.82 16.29
N ASP A 582 3.50 19.20 16.83
CA ASP A 582 3.56 20.04 18.04
C ASP A 582 3.06 21.47 17.81
N ASN A 583 2.93 21.90 16.55
CA ASN A 583 2.41 23.22 16.17
C ASN A 583 0.91 23.17 15.77
N VAL A 584 0.43 22.00 15.31
CA VAL A 584 -1.00 21.78 14.98
C VAL A 584 -1.82 21.31 16.19
N ALA A 585 -1.25 20.45 17.03
CA ALA A 585 -1.92 19.84 18.17
C ALA A 585 -1.97 20.81 19.37
N LYS A 586 -3.10 20.88 20.08
CA LYS A 586 -3.13 21.60 21.37
C LYS A 586 -2.29 20.87 22.42
N GLY A 587 -1.69 21.62 23.33
CA GLY A 587 -0.91 21.08 24.45
C GLY A 587 -1.62 19.96 25.22
N ALA A 588 -2.94 20.07 25.41
CA ALA A 588 -3.73 19.02 26.05
C ALA A 588 -3.67 17.66 25.33
N VAL A 589 -3.65 17.63 23.99
CA VAL A 589 -3.43 16.40 23.22
C VAL A 589 -1.98 15.98 23.37
N GLN A 590 -1.02 16.90 23.17
CA GLN A 590 0.40 16.60 23.27
C GLN A 590 0.80 15.94 24.61
N ASP A 591 0.20 16.38 25.72
CA ASP A 591 0.45 15.85 27.06
C ASP A 591 0.02 14.39 27.25
N ARG A 592 -0.85 13.87 26.38
CA ARG A 592 -1.42 12.50 26.49
C ARG A 592 -0.68 11.44 25.69
N PHE A 593 0.16 11.86 24.73
CA PHE A 593 0.89 10.95 23.85
C PHE A 593 2.38 11.19 24.02
N LEU A 594 3.10 10.23 24.59
CA LEU A 594 4.55 10.29 24.79
C LEU A 594 5.25 10.44 23.41
N PRO A 595 6.00 11.53 23.15
CA PRO A 595 6.64 11.72 21.86
C PRO A 595 7.97 10.98 21.73
N LEU A 596 8.20 10.37 20.57
CA LEU A 596 9.39 9.61 20.23
C LEU A 596 9.78 9.88 18.78
N ARG A 597 11.09 9.96 18.50
CA ARG A 597 11.61 9.99 17.13
C ARG A 597 12.30 8.67 16.84
N PHE A 598 11.93 8.00 15.74
CA PHE A 598 12.59 6.77 15.30
C PHE A 598 13.16 6.93 13.90
N TYR A 599 14.17 6.11 13.63
CA TYR A 599 14.89 6.08 12.36
C TYR A 599 15.55 4.72 12.18
N GLY A 600 15.94 4.43 10.96
CA GLY A 600 16.41 3.13 10.50
C GLY A 600 15.47 2.54 9.45
N ARG A 601 15.94 1.48 8.80
CA ARG A 601 15.24 0.79 7.72
C ARG A 601 15.48 -0.70 7.79
N TYR A 602 14.56 -1.51 7.30
CA TYR A 602 14.80 -2.94 7.14
C TYR A 602 15.97 -3.17 6.16
N GLU A 603 16.89 -4.03 6.54
CA GLU A 603 18.07 -4.42 5.74
C GLU A 603 17.93 -5.84 5.18
N GLU A 604 16.79 -6.47 5.44
CA GLU A 604 16.54 -7.82 4.98
C GLU A 604 16.30 -7.88 3.50
N ASN A 605 16.81 -8.96 2.94
CA ASN A 605 16.59 -9.29 1.56
C ASN A 605 15.33 -10.15 1.46
N PHE A 606 14.21 -9.50 1.17
CA PHE A 606 12.90 -10.14 1.05
C PHE A 606 12.83 -11.15 -0.12
N GLU A 607 13.86 -11.26 -0.97
CA GLU A 607 14.03 -12.31 -1.99
C GLU A 607 13.94 -13.74 -1.44
N SER A 608 14.45 -13.96 -0.22
CA SER A 608 14.60 -15.31 0.34
C SER A 608 13.26 -16.01 0.61
N ALA A 609 12.17 -15.26 0.74
CA ALA A 609 10.83 -15.83 0.88
C ALA A 609 10.16 -16.21 -0.45
N ALA A 610 10.53 -15.59 -1.58
CA ALA A 610 10.00 -15.94 -2.91
C ALA A 610 10.44 -17.35 -3.35
N THR A 611 11.63 -17.81 -2.90
CA THR A 611 12.12 -19.19 -3.15
C THR A 611 11.44 -20.25 -2.29
N VAL A 612 10.63 -19.83 -1.32
CA VAL A 612 10.08 -20.68 -0.29
C VAL A 612 8.59 -20.82 -0.56
N ASN A 613 8.11 -22.06 -0.74
CA ASN A 613 6.67 -22.31 -0.91
C ASN A 613 5.91 -21.79 0.33
N VAL A 614 5.25 -20.63 0.17
CA VAL A 614 4.58 -19.87 1.23
C VAL A 614 3.62 -20.76 2.01
N GLU A 615 2.79 -21.52 1.31
CA GLU A 615 1.81 -22.41 1.91
C GLU A 615 2.46 -23.53 2.74
N ASN A 616 3.47 -24.21 2.19
CA ASN A 616 4.17 -25.27 2.90
C ASN A 616 4.96 -24.74 4.09
N THR A 617 5.55 -23.56 3.97
CA THR A 617 6.31 -22.93 5.06
C THR A 617 5.39 -22.45 6.17
N VAL A 618 4.26 -21.85 5.84
CA VAL A 618 3.24 -21.51 6.83
C VAL A 618 2.69 -22.77 7.50
N LYS A 619 2.42 -23.84 6.75
CA LYS A 619 1.96 -25.12 7.33
C LYS A 619 3.01 -25.75 8.24
N ARG A 620 4.28 -25.77 7.83
CA ARG A 620 5.40 -26.30 8.64
C ARG A 620 5.64 -25.49 9.91
N ASN A 621 5.54 -24.16 9.82
CA ASN A 621 5.77 -23.25 10.93
C ASN A 621 4.48 -22.86 11.67
N LYS A 622 3.34 -23.52 11.37
CA LYS A 622 2.05 -23.24 11.99
C LYS A 622 2.12 -23.24 13.51
N GLY A 623 2.85 -24.21 14.08
CA GLY A 623 3.08 -24.29 15.52
C GLY A 623 3.75 -23.05 16.09
N ILE A 624 4.71 -22.47 15.37
CA ILE A 624 5.41 -21.25 15.83
C ILE A 624 4.46 -20.04 15.86
N TYR A 625 3.64 -19.86 14.82
CA TYR A 625 2.62 -18.80 14.82
C TYR A 625 1.59 -19.00 15.94
N GLU A 626 1.10 -20.24 16.11
CA GLU A 626 0.19 -20.56 17.22
C GLU A 626 0.85 -20.27 18.58
N ASP A 627 2.13 -20.62 18.77
CA ASP A 627 2.86 -20.38 20.01
C ASP A 627 3.08 -18.88 20.26
N ILE A 628 3.35 -18.08 19.22
CA ILE A 628 3.40 -16.61 19.28
C ILE A 628 2.06 -16.06 19.76
N ILE A 629 0.95 -16.50 19.17
CA ILE A 629 -0.40 -16.02 19.51
C ILE A 629 -0.82 -16.47 20.92
N ARG A 630 -0.58 -17.73 21.28
CA ARG A 630 -0.87 -18.27 22.63
C ARG A 630 -0.08 -17.54 23.70
N THR A 631 1.19 -17.24 23.42
CA THR A 631 2.05 -16.50 24.33
C THR A 631 1.59 -15.05 24.48
N PHE A 632 1.23 -14.39 23.37
CA PHE A 632 0.64 -13.05 23.44
C PHE A 632 -0.65 -13.05 24.28
N ALA A 633 -1.55 -14.01 24.06
CA ALA A 633 -2.77 -14.18 24.85
C ALA A 633 -2.47 -14.42 26.35
N TYR A 634 -1.42 -15.18 26.65
CA TYR A 634 -0.93 -15.37 28.02
C TYR A 634 -0.50 -14.06 28.67
N TYR A 635 0.37 -13.29 28.03
CA TYR A 635 0.83 -12.01 28.59
C TYR A 635 -0.30 -10.99 28.70
N LYS A 636 -1.30 -11.03 27.82
CA LYS A 636 -2.49 -10.16 27.93
C LYS A 636 -3.24 -10.35 29.25
N GLN A 637 -3.16 -11.55 29.84
CA GLN A 637 -3.81 -11.89 31.12
C GLN A 637 -2.84 -11.90 32.30
N ASN A 638 -1.53 -12.07 32.05
CA ASN A 638 -0.55 -12.42 33.08
C ASN A 638 0.73 -11.56 33.04
N LEU A 639 0.72 -10.39 32.39
CA LEU A 639 1.92 -9.55 32.28
C LEU A 639 2.55 -9.24 33.65
N SER A 640 1.74 -8.88 34.65
CA SER A 640 2.21 -8.58 36.01
C SER A 640 2.95 -9.74 36.68
N ASN A 641 2.60 -10.98 36.34
CA ASN A 641 3.25 -12.19 36.88
C ASN A 641 4.62 -12.45 36.26
N SER A 642 4.97 -11.70 35.21
CA SER A 642 6.21 -11.86 34.45
C SER A 642 7.19 -10.70 34.66
N LEU A 643 6.88 -9.80 35.59
CA LEU A 643 7.74 -8.66 35.92
C LEU A 643 8.84 -9.10 36.91
N HIS A 644 10.06 -8.69 36.63
CA HIS A 644 11.23 -8.78 37.49
C HIS A 644 11.30 -7.63 38.50
N TYR A 645 10.53 -6.55 38.28
CA TYR A 645 10.48 -5.35 39.14
C TYR A 645 11.83 -4.63 39.26
N TYR A 646 12.52 -4.47 38.12
CA TYR A 646 13.74 -3.69 38.05
C TYR A 646 13.50 -2.24 38.47
N LYS A 647 14.49 -1.66 39.16
CA LYS A 647 14.39 -0.30 39.71
C LYS A 647 14.65 0.71 38.61
N VAL A 648 13.72 1.62 38.39
CA VAL A 648 13.92 2.76 37.48
C VAL A 648 14.81 3.79 38.16
N LYS A 649 16.09 3.88 37.75
CA LYS A 649 17.06 4.82 38.33
C LYS A 649 16.70 6.29 38.06
N ASN A 650 16.12 6.58 36.90
CA ASN A 650 15.76 7.94 36.50
C ASN A 650 14.50 7.92 35.62
N ASN A 651 13.44 8.58 36.07
CA ASN A 651 12.23 8.83 35.28
C ASN A 651 12.12 10.35 35.00
N PRO A 652 12.49 10.81 33.80
CA PRO A 652 12.44 12.23 33.47
C PRO A 652 11.01 12.72 33.15
N PHE A 653 10.04 11.80 33.03
CA PHE A 653 8.70 12.11 32.55
C PHE A 653 7.77 12.53 33.70
N LYS A 654 6.93 13.54 33.43
CA LYS A 654 5.92 14.06 34.36
C LYS A 654 4.51 13.75 33.87
N GLY A 655 3.55 13.77 34.78
CA GLY A 655 2.12 13.63 34.46
C GLY A 655 1.82 12.38 33.63
N ARG A 656 1.06 12.55 32.54
CA ARG A 656 0.60 11.44 31.69
C ARG A 656 1.72 10.82 30.85
N HIS A 657 2.78 11.56 30.50
CA HIS A 657 3.96 10.96 29.89
C HIS A 657 4.63 9.97 30.84
N SER A 658 4.65 10.27 32.15
CA SER A 658 5.14 9.35 33.19
C SER A 658 4.32 8.06 33.24
N LEU A 659 2.99 8.18 33.14
CA LEU A 659 2.09 7.02 33.09
C LEU A 659 2.34 6.15 31.85
N ALA A 660 2.42 6.76 30.66
CA ALA A 660 2.72 6.03 29.43
C ALA A 660 4.09 5.34 29.52
N PHE A 661 5.10 6.05 30.03
CA PHE A 661 6.44 5.51 30.26
C PHE A 661 6.40 4.30 31.19
N THR A 662 5.75 4.38 32.36
CA THR A 662 5.64 3.23 33.29
C THR A 662 4.95 2.01 32.66
N ARG A 663 3.94 2.22 31.81
CA ARG A 663 3.25 1.12 31.09
C ARG A 663 4.17 0.45 30.06
N ILE A 664 4.94 1.24 29.31
CA ILE A 664 5.97 0.72 28.38
C ILE A 664 7.01 -0.10 29.15
N LEU A 665 7.43 0.40 30.32
CA LEU A 665 8.42 -0.29 31.14
C LEU A 665 7.99 -1.66 31.64
N LYS A 666 6.69 -1.98 31.72
CA LYS A 666 6.26 -3.35 32.06
C LYS A 666 6.69 -4.37 30.99
N VAL A 667 6.61 -4.00 29.71
CA VAL A 667 7.06 -4.86 28.61
C VAL A 667 8.60 -4.91 28.59
N VAL A 668 9.27 -3.78 28.82
CA VAL A 668 10.74 -3.70 28.90
C VAL A 668 11.29 -4.53 30.07
N ASP A 669 10.62 -4.49 31.23
CA ASP A 669 10.97 -5.24 32.43
C ASP A 669 10.82 -6.74 32.20
N ALA A 670 9.66 -7.18 31.68
CA ALA A 670 9.42 -8.57 31.33
C ALA A 670 10.37 -9.07 30.22
N TYR A 671 10.80 -8.19 29.31
CA TYR A 671 11.79 -8.50 28.27
C TYR A 671 13.20 -8.67 28.84
N SER A 672 13.61 -7.80 29.77
CA SER A 672 15.00 -7.70 30.26
C SER A 672 15.36 -8.85 31.18
N ASN A 673 16.60 -9.35 31.10
CA ASN A 673 17.09 -10.44 31.96
C ASN A 673 17.88 -9.92 33.17
N THR A 674 18.38 -8.69 33.09
CA THR A 674 19.14 -8.03 34.16
C THR A 674 18.74 -6.57 34.31
N GLN A 675 19.09 -5.98 35.44
CA GLN A 675 18.88 -4.56 35.71
C GLN A 675 19.65 -3.68 34.73
N GLU A 676 20.86 -4.08 34.33
CA GLU A 676 21.71 -3.34 33.40
C GLU A 676 21.07 -3.27 32.00
N GLU A 677 20.48 -4.37 31.53
CA GLU A 677 19.79 -4.39 30.25
C GLU A 677 18.49 -3.57 30.30
N PHE A 678 17.75 -3.67 31.39
CA PHE A 678 16.58 -2.82 31.65
C PHE A 678 16.96 -1.33 31.61
N ASP A 679 18.04 -0.94 32.31
CA ASP A 679 18.56 0.42 32.32
C ASP A 679 18.97 0.91 30.92
N ALA A 680 19.53 0.02 30.09
CA ALA A 680 19.91 0.35 28.71
C ALA A 680 18.69 0.63 27.82
N TRP A 681 17.60 -0.13 27.97
CA TRP A 681 16.35 0.13 27.26
C TRP A 681 15.62 1.38 27.76
N VAL A 682 15.61 1.60 29.08
CA VAL A 682 15.14 2.86 29.69
C VAL A 682 15.90 4.04 29.09
N THR A 683 17.22 3.94 28.98
CA THR A 683 18.06 4.99 28.39
C THR A 683 17.71 5.22 26.93
N THR A 684 17.57 4.15 26.13
CA THR A 684 17.20 4.24 24.70
C THR A 684 15.85 4.94 24.50
N LEU A 685 14.85 4.62 25.33
CA LEU A 685 13.53 5.26 25.29
C LEU A 685 13.59 6.76 25.66
N ILE A 686 14.39 7.10 26.67
CA ILE A 686 14.63 8.49 27.08
C ILE A 686 15.37 9.25 25.96
N GLU A 687 16.34 8.62 25.30
CA GLU A 687 17.09 9.21 24.18
C GLU A 687 16.18 9.49 22.99
N ALA A 688 15.32 8.55 22.59
CA ALA A 688 14.35 8.76 21.51
C ALA A 688 13.37 9.93 21.79
N ASN A 689 12.98 10.11 23.06
CA ASN A 689 12.18 11.26 23.48
C ASN A 689 12.97 12.59 23.48
N LYS A 690 14.19 12.57 24.03
CA LYS A 690 15.08 13.76 24.02
C LYS A 690 15.37 14.20 22.59
N GLU A 691 15.63 13.25 21.70
CA GLU A 691 15.88 13.50 20.30
C GLU A 691 14.68 14.12 19.62
N TYR A 692 13.46 13.62 19.88
CA TYR A 692 12.23 14.24 19.39
C TYR A 692 12.13 15.71 19.79
N TYR A 693 12.27 16.03 21.09
CA TYR A 693 12.13 17.42 21.56
C TYR A 693 13.25 18.31 21.08
N ALA A 694 14.49 17.81 21.04
CA ALA A 694 15.61 18.54 20.50
C ALA A 694 15.34 18.87 19.02
N PHE A 695 14.86 17.89 18.24
CA PHE A 695 14.53 18.09 16.85
C PHE A 695 13.37 19.07 16.65
N ALA A 696 12.24 18.88 17.35
CA ALA A 696 11.06 19.73 17.23
C ALA A 696 11.31 21.19 17.65
N ARG A 697 12.14 21.43 18.68
CA ARG A 697 12.38 22.77 19.24
C ARG A 697 13.55 23.49 18.59
N GLU A 698 14.65 22.79 18.36
CA GLU A 698 15.89 23.43 17.90
C GLU A 698 15.92 23.57 16.37
N TYR A 699 15.24 22.70 15.63
CA TYR A 699 15.25 22.72 14.16
C TYR A 699 14.75 24.04 13.56
N PRO A 700 13.59 24.61 13.98
CA PRO A 700 13.12 25.88 13.45
C PRO A 700 14.11 27.02 13.68
N THR A 701 14.66 27.13 14.90
CA THR A 701 15.65 28.15 15.25
C THR A 701 16.95 27.98 14.47
N LEU A 702 17.43 26.75 14.27
CA LEU A 702 18.64 26.48 13.50
C LEU A 702 18.46 26.79 12.01
N ILE A 703 17.27 26.56 11.45
CA ILE A 703 16.95 27.01 10.10
C ILE A 703 17.03 28.53 10.01
N GLU A 704 16.42 29.25 10.96
CA GLU A 704 16.44 30.71 10.97
C GLU A 704 17.87 31.25 11.07
N GLN A 705 18.69 30.70 11.97
CA GLN A 705 20.11 31.05 12.09
C GLN A 705 20.89 30.74 10.81
N LEU A 706 20.64 29.60 10.18
CA LEU A 706 21.26 29.22 8.92
C LEU A 706 20.86 30.19 7.80
N ILE A 707 19.57 30.52 7.67
CA ILE A 707 19.06 31.50 6.70
C ILE A 707 19.71 32.86 6.92
N ASN A 708 19.78 33.33 8.16
CA ASN A 708 20.40 34.61 8.50
C ASN A 708 21.90 34.64 8.17
N LYS A 709 22.59 33.49 8.25
CA LYS A 709 24.04 33.40 8.03
C LYS A 709 24.42 33.31 6.55
N ILE A 710 23.76 32.44 5.79
CA ILE A 710 24.16 32.09 4.42
C ILE A 710 23.09 32.44 3.37
N GLY A 711 22.02 33.11 3.79
CA GLY A 711 20.91 33.47 2.93
C GLY A 711 19.95 32.30 2.69
N GLU A 712 18.69 32.64 2.45
CA GLU A 712 17.58 31.69 2.37
C GLU A 712 17.78 30.63 1.28
N LYS A 713 18.29 31.03 0.10
CA LYS A 713 18.51 30.15 -1.05
C LYS A 713 19.56 29.06 -0.74
N GLU A 714 20.66 29.44 -0.11
CA GLU A 714 21.76 28.52 0.22
C GLU A 714 21.41 27.62 1.41
N ALA A 715 20.79 28.18 2.46
CA ALA A 715 20.25 27.44 3.59
C ALA A 715 19.27 26.35 3.12
N LYS A 716 18.32 26.69 2.23
CA LYS A 716 17.39 25.73 1.63
C LYS A 716 18.08 24.67 0.76
N ALA A 717 19.29 24.90 0.25
CA ALA A 717 20.05 23.90 -0.50
C ALA A 717 20.76 22.91 0.45
N ILE A 718 21.42 23.41 1.49
CA ILE A 718 22.11 22.59 2.50
C ILE A 718 21.14 21.71 3.27
N LEU A 719 20.02 22.29 3.73
CA LEU A 719 18.98 21.53 4.44
C LEU A 719 18.52 20.33 3.59
N LYS A 720 18.40 20.55 2.28
CA LYS A 720 17.85 19.56 1.36
C LYS A 720 18.83 18.49 0.92
N ASN A 721 20.05 18.89 0.58
CA ASN A 721 21.02 18.01 -0.07
C ASN A 721 21.98 17.35 0.93
N LYS A 722 22.10 17.89 2.15
CA LYS A 722 23.03 17.40 3.16
C LYS A 722 22.36 17.05 4.48
N VAL A 723 21.50 17.92 5.03
CA VAL A 723 20.90 17.71 6.37
C VAL A 723 19.88 16.57 6.33
N ARG A 724 18.94 16.58 5.38
CA ARG A 724 17.91 15.52 5.25
C ARG A 724 18.46 14.12 4.99
N GLN A 725 19.70 14.02 4.52
CA GLN A 725 20.38 12.75 4.23
C GLN A 725 20.91 12.05 5.50
N LEU A 726 20.88 12.74 6.64
CA LEU A 726 21.40 12.24 7.91
C LEU A 726 20.24 11.66 8.74
N ASP A 727 20.46 10.47 9.32
CA ASP A 727 19.42 9.80 10.09
C ASP A 727 19.22 10.43 11.48
N THR A 728 20.30 10.81 12.17
CA THR A 728 20.26 11.29 13.55
C THR A 728 20.12 12.82 13.62
N TRP A 729 19.38 13.31 14.61
CA TRP A 729 19.31 14.75 14.87
C TRP A 729 20.69 15.33 15.22
N ALA A 730 21.52 14.57 15.94
CA ALA A 730 22.87 15.01 16.31
C ALA A 730 23.72 15.33 15.08
N ASP A 731 23.67 14.47 14.05
CA ASP A 731 24.38 14.69 12.80
C ASP A 731 23.79 15.86 12.02
N LYS A 732 22.45 15.93 11.91
CA LYS A 732 21.72 17.06 11.30
C LYS A 732 22.14 18.40 11.93
N LYS A 733 22.06 18.50 13.26
CA LYS A 733 22.43 19.68 14.05
C LYS A 733 23.90 20.05 13.87
N ARG A 734 24.81 19.06 13.94
CA ARG A 734 26.26 19.29 13.77
C ARG A 734 26.55 19.90 12.41
N LEU A 735 25.97 19.36 11.35
CA LEU A 735 26.15 19.86 10.00
C LEU A 735 25.62 21.29 9.85
N MET A 736 24.41 21.58 10.33
CA MET A 736 23.86 22.94 10.27
C MET A 736 24.72 23.95 11.04
N ASN A 737 25.19 23.59 12.24
CA ASN A 737 26.08 24.44 13.03
C ASN A 737 27.42 24.73 12.34
N GLN A 738 27.95 23.80 11.55
CA GLN A 738 29.17 24.04 10.77
C GLN A 738 28.98 25.20 9.77
N TYR A 739 27.84 25.22 9.09
CA TYR A 739 27.48 26.31 8.17
C TYR A 739 27.19 27.62 8.89
N ILE A 740 26.53 27.56 10.06
CA ILE A 740 26.25 28.75 10.89
C ILE A 740 27.57 29.38 11.40
N ILE A 741 28.54 28.56 11.80
CA ILE A 741 29.83 29.01 12.39
C ILE A 741 30.87 29.33 11.31
N GLY A 742 30.70 28.83 10.08
CA GLY A 742 31.64 29.07 8.96
C GLY A 742 32.88 28.18 8.97
N LYS A 743 32.78 26.93 9.47
CA LYS A 743 33.86 25.94 9.39
C LYS A 743 33.55 24.89 8.32
N GLU A 744 34.31 24.87 7.24
CA GLU A 744 34.24 23.83 6.20
C GLU A 744 34.64 22.45 6.74
N TRP A 745 33.89 21.41 6.37
CA TRP A 745 34.20 20.02 6.68
C TRP A 745 34.88 19.35 5.48
N TYR A 746 36.13 18.91 5.67
CA TYR A 746 36.79 17.93 4.82
C TYR A 746 36.41 16.53 5.32
N GLY A 747 35.55 15.84 4.59
CA GLY A 747 35.06 14.53 4.99
C GLY A 747 36.07 13.41 4.90
N LYS A 748 36.04 12.52 5.90
CA LYS A 748 36.51 11.13 5.79
C LYS A 748 35.32 10.22 5.56
#